data_AF-A0A4Z0NCV4-F1
#
_entry.id   AF-A0A4Z0NCV4-F1
#
_cell.length_a   1.000
_cell.length_b   1.000
_cell.length_c   1.000
_cell.angle_alpha   90.00
_cell.angle_beta   90.00
_cell.angle_gamma   90.00
#
_symmetry.space_group_name_H-M   'P 1'
#
loop_
_entity.id
_entity.type
_entity.pdbx_description
1 polymer ?
#
loop_
_entity_poly.entity_id
_entity_poly.type
_entity_poly.pdbx_seq_one_letter_code
_entity_poly.pdbx_strand_id
1 'polypeptide(L)'
;MPISFLTAEQERRHGRYVGEPSADQLARCFHLDDADRALIATRRWDHMRLGFAVQLGTVRFLGTFLDDPTDVPAGVVADLARQLGIAGSGDLTRYRQGRIRWQHAAEIRVHYGYRALSDPTAGFRLVRWLYALCWTGSDRPGALFDRATAWLIAHKVLLPGATVLERLIARVRARAAQRLWRILARDLDAGQRARLESLLPSGEDGRRSAFDRLRDGPVLQSPAELGRAVKRLDEVHALADGLPPTDRVPPGRVAALARQAGAARAQAVARMPEERRAATLLAYVRTLEATAQDDVLDLFDAVVTRLSADAEVAGERARLRTLRDLDAAALRLGQACAVLLDENTPDAAVRAAAFEVVTPDALRAAMTRVTELARPDAGSPYVAELRERARRLQFLPALLRSVHFGAVPAARAMLEAVEHLRALAESRPAGKPPLAWVPKGWRNEVVRAEGDVDMTAYRLCLLLRMRAALRRRDLHAEPSLRYADPRKGLLEGAAWEAARPAVCRSLGFSVSATEELDRLGARLDAAWRGAAEMLPAGTAMRLRGGEDPGLVLAALDKLDEPPSLVALRAAVAARMPRVDLPEILLEIHTRTGFLDVFTHASEAGPRVAGLATSLSAVLLAEACNTGFEPLVRGDVPALRRARLSWVRHNYLRADTLTDANARLVATQAAVPLARAWGGGDVASADGLRFVVPVRTVHAGPNPRYFGQGRGVTWYNLASDQYTGLNGVVVPGTLRDSLVLLAVVLEQDTALQPTEIMTDTGAYADGMFGIFHLLGYRFSPRIADAGGARFWRVDRHADYGPLDAVAAHRINLRLIEQHWDDLLRLAGSLKLGVVQAAGLVRTLQVKDRPTPLARALAELGRIVKTLHLLDYACDEGFRRRILGQLNRHERRHRLARTVFHGRQGELRQRYREGQEDQLGALGLVVNVVVLWNTIYMDAALAQLRAEGVAVYDADVARLSPLGFAHINMLGRYAFTLPDIVARGELRPLRDPALHDDG
;
A
#
# COMPACT_ATOMS: atom_id res chain seq x y z
N MET A 1 -25.63 13.00 -27.03
CA MET A 1 -25.92 12.23 -25.80
C MET A 1 -25.52 13.07 -24.59
N PRO A 2 -26.27 13.07 -23.48
CA PRO A 2 -25.87 13.80 -22.29
C PRO A 2 -24.64 13.12 -21.67
N ILE A 3 -23.49 13.81 -21.70
CA ILE A 3 -22.23 13.39 -21.08
C ILE A 3 -22.21 13.91 -19.64
N SER A 4 -23.29 13.66 -18.89
CA SER A 4 -23.33 14.07 -17.49
C SER A 4 -22.62 13.00 -16.66
N PHE A 5 -21.48 13.39 -16.08
CA PHE A 5 -20.68 12.55 -15.19
C PHE A 5 -20.60 13.14 -13.77
N LEU A 6 -21.15 14.34 -13.56
CA LEU A 6 -21.29 14.93 -12.24
C LEU A 6 -22.34 14.19 -11.41
N THR A 7 -22.11 14.13 -10.11
CA THR A 7 -23.17 13.78 -9.17
C THR A 7 -24.15 14.94 -9.05
N ALA A 8 -25.40 14.65 -8.69
CA ALA A 8 -26.40 15.69 -8.42
C ALA A 8 -25.91 16.68 -7.35
N GLU A 9 -25.09 16.22 -6.41
CA GLU A 9 -24.47 17.07 -5.41
C GLU A 9 -23.41 18.00 -6.02
N GLN A 10 -22.47 17.50 -6.83
CA GLN A 10 -21.46 18.34 -7.48
C GLN A 10 -22.11 19.41 -8.36
N GLU A 11 -23.18 19.05 -9.07
CA GLU A 11 -23.95 20.00 -9.89
C GLU A 11 -24.63 21.09 -9.03
N ARG A 12 -25.20 20.72 -7.88
CA ARG A 12 -25.81 21.68 -6.95
C ARG A 12 -24.81 22.62 -6.29
N ARG A 13 -23.60 22.14 -5.97
CA ARG A 13 -22.55 22.95 -5.31
C ARG A 13 -21.83 23.91 -6.25
N HIS A 14 -21.87 23.66 -7.56
CA HIS A 14 -21.08 24.43 -8.53
C HIS A 14 -21.62 25.85 -8.71
N GLY A 15 -20.85 26.85 -8.26
CA GLY A 15 -21.19 28.26 -8.41
C GLY A 15 -22.37 28.73 -7.56
N ARG A 16 -22.69 28.03 -6.46
CA ARG A 16 -23.80 28.35 -5.54
C ARG A 16 -23.37 28.20 -4.08
N TYR A 17 -24.07 28.89 -3.19
CA TYR A 17 -23.94 28.66 -1.75
C TYR A 17 -24.70 27.39 -1.33
N VAL A 18 -24.06 26.55 -0.53
CA VAL A 18 -24.59 25.25 -0.07
C VAL A 18 -24.96 25.31 1.43
N GLY A 19 -24.89 26.51 2.02
CA GLY A 19 -25.08 26.80 3.45
C GLY A 19 -24.41 28.12 3.83
N GLU A 20 -24.46 28.46 5.13
CA GLU A 20 -23.75 29.61 5.69
C GLU A 20 -22.23 29.38 5.69
N PRO A 21 -21.41 30.35 5.23
CA PRO A 21 -19.96 30.26 5.35
C PRO A 21 -19.51 30.24 6.81
N SER A 22 -18.44 29.49 7.09
CA SER A 22 -17.84 29.49 8.44
C SER A 22 -17.18 30.84 8.76
N ALA A 23 -16.90 31.09 10.04
CA ALA A 23 -16.21 32.30 10.48
C ALA A 23 -14.86 32.50 9.76
N ASP A 24 -14.08 31.42 9.57
CA ASP A 24 -12.82 31.46 8.83
C ASP A 24 -13.01 31.81 7.35
N GLN A 25 -14.10 31.32 6.73
CA GLN A 25 -14.41 31.62 5.34
C GLN A 25 -14.84 33.08 5.16
N LEU A 26 -15.61 33.63 6.11
CA LEU A 26 -15.95 35.06 6.17
C LEU A 26 -14.70 35.92 6.29
N ALA A 27 -13.81 35.58 7.23
CA ALA A 27 -12.55 36.30 7.44
C ALA A 27 -11.62 36.26 6.21
N ARG A 28 -11.62 35.17 5.44
CA ARG A 28 -10.73 35.01 4.29
C ARG A 28 -11.27 35.59 2.99
N CYS A 29 -12.55 35.40 2.69
CA CYS A 29 -13.12 35.72 1.38
C CYS A 29 -13.99 36.98 1.38
N PHE A 30 -14.53 37.36 2.53
CA PHE A 30 -15.48 38.47 2.67
C PHE A 30 -14.92 39.65 3.49
N HIS A 31 -13.67 39.56 3.93
CA HIS A 31 -12.97 40.70 4.51
C HIS A 31 -12.71 41.77 3.44
N LEU A 32 -13.07 43.01 3.75
CA LEU A 32 -12.84 44.17 2.91
C LEU A 32 -11.57 44.89 3.38
N ASP A 33 -10.55 44.94 2.52
CA ASP A 33 -9.35 45.74 2.79
C ASP A 33 -9.60 47.24 2.55
N ASP A 34 -8.61 48.09 2.83
CA ASP A 34 -8.77 49.54 2.69
C ASP A 34 -9.03 49.97 1.23
N ALA A 35 -8.48 49.24 0.25
CA ALA A 35 -8.71 49.50 -1.16
C ALA A 35 -10.15 49.14 -1.57
N ASP A 36 -10.66 48.01 -1.07
CA ASP A 36 -12.05 47.59 -1.23
C ASP A 36 -13.00 48.64 -0.66
N ARG A 37 -12.73 49.11 0.57
CA ARG A 37 -13.56 50.14 1.25
C ARG A 37 -13.54 51.45 0.49
N ALA A 38 -12.38 51.89 0.01
CA ALA A 38 -12.27 53.11 -0.79
C ALA A 38 -13.08 53.03 -2.09
N LEU A 39 -13.01 51.89 -2.79
CA LEU A 39 -13.77 51.67 -4.02
C LEU A 39 -15.28 51.61 -3.75
N ILE A 40 -15.71 50.93 -2.69
CA ILE A 40 -17.12 50.82 -2.28
C ILE A 40 -17.68 52.18 -1.83
N ALA A 41 -16.90 53.01 -1.14
CA ALA A 41 -17.33 54.32 -0.63
C ALA A 41 -17.80 55.28 -1.74
N THR A 42 -17.28 55.11 -2.97
CA THR A 42 -17.69 55.89 -4.16
C THR A 42 -19.15 55.67 -4.57
N ARG A 43 -19.83 54.63 -4.07
CA ARG A 43 -21.24 54.37 -4.38
C ARG A 43 -22.14 55.28 -3.56
N ARG A 44 -23.16 55.85 -4.21
CA ARG A 44 -24.02 56.92 -3.66
C ARG A 44 -24.95 56.47 -2.52
N TRP A 45 -25.41 55.23 -2.53
CA TRP A 45 -26.44 54.74 -1.60
C TRP A 45 -26.01 53.43 -0.92
N ASP A 46 -26.48 53.21 0.31
CA ASP A 46 -26.07 52.06 1.12
C ASP A 46 -26.43 50.70 0.49
N HIS A 47 -27.59 50.59 -0.17
CA HIS A 47 -27.95 49.37 -0.91
C HIS A 47 -27.00 49.10 -2.10
N MET A 48 -26.40 50.12 -2.70
CA MET A 48 -25.40 49.97 -3.76
C MET A 48 -24.02 49.62 -3.20
N ARG A 49 -23.66 50.19 -2.05
CA ARG A 49 -22.42 49.88 -1.32
C ARG A 49 -22.43 48.42 -0.87
N LEU A 50 -23.51 48.01 -0.20
CA LEU A 50 -23.71 46.64 0.25
C LEU A 50 -23.80 45.67 -0.94
N GLY A 51 -24.57 46.01 -1.98
CA GLY A 51 -24.68 45.19 -3.19
C GLY A 51 -23.36 44.97 -3.95
N PHE A 52 -22.49 45.98 -4.00
CA PHE A 52 -21.14 45.85 -4.57
C PHE A 52 -20.25 44.95 -3.71
N ALA A 53 -20.25 45.16 -2.39
CA ALA A 53 -19.48 44.34 -1.46
C ALA A 53 -19.91 42.87 -1.48
N VAL A 54 -21.22 42.61 -1.57
CA VAL A 54 -21.79 41.27 -1.71
C VAL A 54 -21.27 40.62 -2.99
N GLN A 55 -21.36 41.29 -4.14
CA GLN A 55 -20.84 40.73 -5.39
C GLN A 55 -19.33 40.46 -5.36
N LEU A 56 -18.55 41.34 -4.73
CA LEU A 56 -17.10 41.18 -4.57
C LEU A 56 -16.77 39.97 -3.69
N GLY A 57 -17.40 39.86 -2.53
CA GLY A 57 -17.24 38.70 -1.64
C GLY A 57 -17.71 37.40 -2.30
N THR A 58 -18.84 37.44 -3.01
CA THR A 58 -19.37 36.28 -3.73
C THR A 58 -18.44 35.80 -4.83
N VAL A 59 -17.85 36.68 -5.65
CA VAL A 59 -16.91 36.24 -6.69
C VAL A 59 -15.57 35.76 -6.12
N ARG A 60 -15.14 36.29 -4.97
CA ARG A 60 -13.97 35.77 -4.22
C ARG A 60 -14.21 34.38 -3.67
N PHE A 61 -15.42 34.13 -3.16
CA PHE A 61 -15.79 32.86 -2.52
C PHE A 61 -16.20 31.77 -3.51
N LEU A 62 -17.13 32.07 -4.43
CA LEU A 62 -17.67 31.11 -5.40
C LEU A 62 -16.90 31.07 -6.72
N GLY A 63 -16.11 32.10 -7.05
CA GLY A 63 -15.48 32.22 -8.36
C GLY A 63 -16.44 32.59 -9.51
N THR A 64 -17.68 32.96 -9.21
CA THR A 64 -18.68 33.48 -10.16
C THR A 64 -19.59 34.50 -9.49
N PHE A 65 -20.32 35.27 -10.29
CA PHE A 65 -21.44 36.09 -9.82
C PHE A 65 -22.72 35.26 -9.83
N LEU A 66 -23.64 35.56 -8.91
CA LEU A 66 -24.98 34.98 -8.91
C LEU A 66 -25.90 35.73 -9.89
N ASP A 67 -26.81 34.99 -10.51
CA ASP A 67 -27.88 35.58 -11.35
C ASP A 67 -28.79 36.48 -10.51
N ASP A 68 -29.04 36.06 -9.27
CA ASP A 68 -29.68 36.86 -8.23
C ASP A 68 -28.68 37.19 -7.11
N PRO A 69 -28.26 38.46 -6.94
CA PRO A 69 -27.36 38.85 -5.86
C PRO A 69 -27.98 38.70 -4.45
N THR A 70 -29.28 38.42 -4.34
CA THR A 70 -29.93 38.11 -3.04
C THR A 70 -29.87 36.64 -2.65
N ASP A 71 -29.44 35.74 -3.54
CA ASP A 71 -29.25 34.31 -3.24
C ASP A 71 -27.95 34.05 -2.45
N VAL A 72 -27.67 34.93 -1.49
CA VAL A 72 -26.50 34.93 -0.61
C VAL A 72 -26.96 34.64 0.82
N PRO A 73 -26.24 33.81 1.59
CA PRO A 73 -26.56 33.53 2.98
C PRO A 73 -26.64 34.80 3.86
N ALA A 74 -27.55 34.81 4.83
CA ALA A 74 -27.84 35.99 5.64
C ALA A 74 -26.62 36.42 6.48
N GLY A 75 -25.80 35.46 6.94
CA GLY A 75 -24.57 35.72 7.67
C GLY A 75 -23.55 36.54 6.88
N VAL A 76 -23.44 36.30 5.57
CA VAL A 76 -22.57 37.07 4.67
C VAL A 76 -23.03 38.52 4.56
N VAL A 77 -24.33 38.73 4.38
CA VAL A 77 -24.91 40.08 4.28
C VAL A 77 -24.72 40.84 5.58
N ALA A 78 -24.95 40.18 6.72
CA ALA A 78 -24.79 40.76 8.05
C ALA A 78 -23.32 41.14 8.33
N ASP A 79 -22.36 40.29 7.94
CA ASP A 79 -20.94 40.55 8.13
C ASP A 79 -20.45 41.74 7.29
N LEU A 80 -20.81 41.78 6.00
CA LEU A 80 -20.44 42.89 5.11
C LEU A 80 -21.12 44.20 5.51
N ALA A 81 -22.38 44.16 5.95
CA ALA A 81 -23.08 45.34 6.47
C ALA A 81 -22.37 45.90 7.72
N ARG A 82 -21.91 45.02 8.62
CA ARG A 82 -21.12 45.41 9.80
C ARG A 82 -19.80 46.04 9.42
N GLN A 83 -19.07 45.45 8.47
CA GLN A 83 -17.79 46.00 7.98
C GLN A 83 -17.94 47.38 7.33
N LEU A 84 -19.10 47.67 6.72
CA LEU A 84 -19.40 48.95 6.06
C LEU A 84 -20.10 49.97 6.98
N GLY A 85 -20.46 49.60 8.21
CA GLY A 85 -21.19 50.49 9.14
C GLY A 85 -22.64 50.75 8.74
N ILE A 86 -23.28 49.85 7.98
CA ILE A 86 -24.66 50.00 7.51
C ILE A 86 -25.62 49.35 8.51
N ALA A 87 -26.63 50.10 8.97
CA ALA A 87 -27.63 49.59 9.92
C ALA A 87 -28.63 48.65 9.22
N GLY A 88 -28.56 47.35 9.55
CA GLY A 88 -29.43 46.31 9.02
C GLY A 88 -29.02 45.79 7.63
N SER A 89 -29.78 44.80 7.11
CA SER A 89 -29.67 44.38 5.71
C SER A 89 -30.24 45.47 4.81
N GLY A 90 -29.46 46.52 4.54
CA GLY A 90 -29.86 47.60 3.63
C GLY A 90 -30.48 46.99 2.36
N ASP A 91 -31.63 47.51 1.92
CA ASP A 91 -32.57 46.87 0.97
C ASP A 91 -31.90 46.26 -0.28
N LEU A 92 -31.39 45.02 -0.13
CA LEU A 92 -30.66 44.29 -1.17
C LEU A 92 -31.63 43.93 -2.32
N THR A 93 -32.93 43.89 -2.02
CA THR A 93 -34.02 43.75 -3.00
C THR A 93 -34.04 44.93 -3.96
N ARG A 94 -33.83 46.16 -3.48
CA ARG A 94 -33.69 47.34 -4.34
C ARG A 94 -32.45 47.27 -5.22
N TYR A 95 -31.34 46.73 -4.71
CA TYR A 95 -30.14 46.48 -5.51
C TYR A 95 -30.38 45.41 -6.59
N ARG A 96 -31.11 44.34 -6.26
CA ARG A 96 -31.52 43.29 -7.21
C ARG A 96 -32.34 43.85 -8.37
N GLN A 97 -33.27 44.76 -8.12
CA GLN A 97 -34.13 45.35 -9.16
C GLN A 97 -33.38 46.34 -10.06
N GLY A 98 -32.24 46.88 -9.60
CA GLY A 98 -31.45 47.86 -10.33
C GLY A 98 -30.55 47.25 -11.41
N ARG A 99 -30.50 47.88 -12.60
CA ARG A 99 -29.56 47.51 -13.68
C ARG A 99 -28.09 47.74 -13.32
N ILE A 100 -27.83 48.54 -12.28
CA ILE A 100 -26.49 48.87 -11.77
C ILE A 100 -25.69 47.62 -11.37
N ARG A 101 -26.37 46.54 -10.95
CA ARG A 101 -25.75 45.28 -10.54
C ARG A 101 -24.87 44.64 -11.63
N TRP A 102 -25.20 44.86 -12.90
CA TRP A 102 -24.42 44.36 -14.03
C TRP A 102 -23.18 45.22 -14.29
N GLN A 103 -23.29 46.53 -14.07
CA GLN A 103 -22.15 47.45 -14.17
C GLN A 103 -21.13 47.18 -13.05
N HIS A 104 -21.61 46.96 -11.83
CA HIS A 104 -20.75 46.58 -10.70
C HIS A 104 -20.00 45.28 -10.97
N ALA A 105 -20.67 44.23 -11.47
CA ALA A 105 -20.00 42.98 -11.84
C ALA A 105 -18.92 43.19 -12.92
N ALA A 106 -19.17 44.06 -13.91
CA ALA A 106 -18.19 44.40 -14.93
C ALA A 106 -16.99 45.18 -14.36
N GLU A 107 -17.25 46.14 -13.47
CA GLU A 107 -16.22 46.94 -12.80
C GLU A 107 -15.34 46.08 -11.89
N ILE A 108 -15.95 45.20 -11.08
CA ILE A 108 -15.24 44.22 -10.24
C ILE A 108 -14.31 43.36 -11.10
N ARG A 109 -14.78 42.90 -12.27
CA ARG A 109 -13.95 42.07 -13.15
C ARG A 109 -12.70 42.79 -13.62
N VAL A 110 -12.83 44.05 -14.05
CA VAL A 110 -11.72 44.86 -14.56
C VAL A 110 -10.76 45.21 -13.42
N HIS A 111 -11.28 45.73 -12.30
CA HIS A 111 -10.47 46.24 -11.20
C HIS A 111 -9.68 45.13 -10.48
N TYR A 112 -10.30 43.96 -10.27
CA TYR A 112 -9.67 42.85 -9.53
C TYR A 112 -9.04 41.77 -10.42
N GLY A 113 -9.09 41.95 -11.75
CA GLY A 113 -8.40 41.11 -12.74
C GLY A 113 -9.09 39.78 -13.04
N TYR A 114 -10.42 39.69 -12.92
CA TYR A 114 -11.17 38.47 -13.26
C TYR A 114 -11.40 38.34 -14.76
N ARG A 115 -11.12 37.16 -15.31
CA ARG A 115 -11.25 36.84 -16.73
C ARG A 115 -12.39 35.88 -16.98
N ALA A 116 -13.03 35.97 -18.14
CA ALA A 116 -14.01 34.97 -18.56
C ALA A 116 -13.30 33.76 -19.16
N LEU A 117 -13.90 32.56 -19.07
CA LEU A 117 -13.36 31.37 -19.75
C LEU A 117 -13.30 31.52 -21.29
N SER A 118 -14.11 32.41 -21.86
CA SER A 118 -14.05 32.77 -23.28
C SER A 118 -12.81 33.55 -23.69
N ASP A 119 -12.02 34.06 -22.73
CA ASP A 119 -10.68 34.60 -23.02
C ASP A 119 -9.79 33.48 -23.59
N PRO A 120 -9.27 33.63 -24.83
CA PRO A 120 -8.45 32.62 -25.48
C PRO A 120 -7.23 32.19 -24.64
N THR A 121 -6.63 33.10 -23.87
CA THR A 121 -5.45 32.81 -23.06
C THR A 121 -5.79 31.96 -21.84
N ALA A 122 -6.90 32.28 -21.15
CA ALA A 122 -7.39 31.53 -20.00
C ALA A 122 -7.87 30.14 -20.41
N GLY A 123 -8.69 30.06 -21.47
CA GLY A 123 -9.17 28.80 -22.02
C GLY A 123 -8.05 27.88 -22.48
N PHE A 124 -7.05 28.42 -23.21
CA PHE A 124 -5.89 27.64 -23.66
C PHE A 124 -5.07 27.09 -22.48
N ARG A 125 -4.80 27.91 -21.46
CA ARG A 125 -4.05 27.48 -20.26
C ARG A 125 -4.77 26.37 -19.50
N LEU A 126 -6.08 26.50 -19.28
CA LEU A 126 -6.89 25.46 -18.65
C LEU A 126 -6.86 24.16 -19.46
N VAL A 127 -7.07 24.25 -20.78
CA VAL A 127 -7.05 23.08 -21.67
C VAL A 127 -5.68 22.40 -21.64
N ARG A 128 -4.59 23.17 -21.73
CA ARG A 128 -3.21 22.63 -21.68
C ARG A 128 -2.94 21.92 -20.35
N TRP A 129 -3.37 22.52 -19.25
CA TRP A 129 -3.20 21.94 -17.91
C TRP A 129 -4.04 20.67 -17.71
N LEU A 130 -5.33 20.70 -18.05
CA LEU A 130 -6.20 19.51 -18.04
C LEU A 130 -5.68 18.40 -18.94
N TYR A 131 -5.14 18.77 -20.10
CA TYR A 131 -4.58 17.82 -21.04
C TYR A 131 -3.33 17.13 -20.49
N ALA A 132 -2.45 17.87 -19.80
CA ALA A 132 -1.29 17.29 -19.13
C ALA A 132 -1.72 16.26 -18.06
N LEU A 133 -2.71 16.62 -17.22
CA LEU A 133 -3.30 15.70 -16.24
C LEU A 133 -3.91 14.44 -16.88
N CYS A 134 -4.69 14.60 -17.95
CA CYS A 134 -5.29 13.48 -18.66
C CYS A 134 -4.27 12.59 -19.36
N TRP A 135 -3.13 13.15 -19.76
CA TRP A 135 -2.07 12.43 -20.46
C TRP A 135 -1.26 11.56 -19.49
N THR A 136 -0.88 12.10 -18.34
CA THR A 136 -0.03 11.40 -17.35
C THR A 136 -0.85 10.61 -16.33
N GLY A 137 -2.08 11.00 -16.05
CA GLY A 137 -2.92 10.44 -15.00
C GLY A 137 -4.06 9.54 -15.48
N SER A 138 -4.68 8.87 -14.52
CA SER A 138 -5.93 8.11 -14.65
C SER A 138 -7.09 8.77 -13.91
N ASP A 139 -7.01 10.08 -13.66
CA ASP A 139 -8.03 10.82 -12.92
C ASP A 139 -9.41 10.71 -13.57
N ARG A 140 -10.41 10.56 -12.71
CA ARG A 140 -11.81 10.51 -13.11
C ARG A 140 -12.29 11.87 -13.59
N PRO A 141 -13.30 11.91 -14.48
CA PRO A 141 -13.83 13.17 -14.98
C PRO A 141 -14.41 14.06 -13.86
N GLY A 142 -14.97 13.49 -12.78
CA GLY A 142 -15.39 14.25 -11.59
C GLY A 142 -14.23 14.87 -10.80
N ALA A 143 -13.13 14.14 -10.57
CA ALA A 143 -11.94 14.70 -9.91
C ALA A 143 -11.28 15.79 -10.77
N LEU A 144 -11.25 15.59 -12.10
CA LEU A 144 -10.82 16.61 -13.06
C LEU A 144 -11.73 17.85 -13.02
N PHE A 145 -13.02 17.70 -12.72
CA PHE A 145 -13.94 18.81 -12.54
C PHE A 145 -13.62 19.61 -11.29
N ASP A 146 -13.47 18.95 -10.15
CA ASP A 146 -13.12 19.63 -8.89
C ASP A 146 -11.76 20.35 -9.00
N ARG A 147 -10.77 19.68 -9.59
CA ARG A 147 -9.45 20.26 -9.88
C ARG A 147 -9.56 21.44 -10.86
N ALA A 148 -10.37 21.34 -11.91
CA ALA A 148 -10.60 22.45 -12.84
C ALA A 148 -11.27 23.65 -12.17
N THR A 149 -12.26 23.41 -11.31
CA THR A 149 -12.94 24.45 -10.53
C THR A 149 -11.96 25.17 -9.60
N ALA A 150 -11.14 24.42 -8.86
CA ALA A 150 -10.09 25.00 -8.02
C ALA A 150 -9.05 25.80 -8.85
N TRP A 151 -8.64 25.26 -10.01
CA TRP A 151 -7.73 25.94 -10.92
C TRP A 151 -8.31 27.27 -11.42
N LEU A 152 -9.58 27.28 -11.83
CA LEU A 152 -10.29 28.47 -12.31
C LEU A 152 -10.33 29.56 -11.23
N ILE A 153 -10.70 29.20 -10.00
CA ILE A 153 -10.73 30.12 -8.85
C ILE A 153 -9.34 30.69 -8.57
N ALA A 154 -8.32 29.82 -8.47
CA ALA A 154 -6.95 30.23 -8.17
C ALA A 154 -6.35 31.17 -9.22
N HIS A 155 -6.77 31.05 -10.49
CA HIS A 155 -6.28 31.89 -11.59
C HIS A 155 -7.22 33.06 -11.93
N LYS A 156 -8.20 33.37 -11.06
CA LYS A 156 -9.21 34.43 -11.25
C LYS A 156 -9.97 34.30 -12.58
N VAL A 157 -10.27 33.08 -13.01
CA VAL A 157 -11.11 32.81 -14.17
C VAL A 157 -12.52 32.49 -13.68
N LEU A 158 -13.51 33.24 -14.15
CA LEU A 158 -14.90 33.06 -13.75
C LEU A 158 -15.38 31.64 -14.09
N LEU A 159 -16.03 30.98 -13.12
CA LEU A 159 -16.57 29.65 -13.32
C LEU A 159 -17.63 29.67 -14.43
N PRO A 160 -17.52 28.81 -15.45
CA PRO A 160 -18.59 28.64 -16.42
C PRO A 160 -19.72 27.81 -15.80
N GLY A 161 -20.86 27.69 -16.47
CA GLY A 161 -21.89 26.73 -16.08
C GLY A 161 -21.33 25.29 -16.04
N ALA A 162 -21.81 24.47 -15.10
CA ALA A 162 -21.30 23.11 -14.87
C ALA A 162 -21.23 22.27 -16.16
N THR A 163 -22.29 22.32 -16.98
CA THR A 163 -22.37 21.59 -18.26
C THR A 163 -21.33 22.05 -19.30
N VAL A 164 -20.86 23.30 -19.23
CA VAL A 164 -19.79 23.81 -20.11
C VAL A 164 -18.46 23.18 -19.71
N LEU A 165 -18.19 23.12 -18.40
CA LEU A 165 -16.97 22.53 -17.86
C LEU A 165 -16.97 21.00 -18.04
N GLU A 166 -18.09 20.31 -17.83
CA GLU A 166 -18.25 18.87 -18.13
C GLU A 166 -17.93 18.58 -19.60
N ARG A 167 -18.53 19.33 -20.53
CA ARG A 167 -18.27 19.19 -21.96
C ARG A 167 -16.82 19.49 -22.32
N LEU A 168 -16.16 20.44 -21.64
CA LEU A 168 -14.75 20.72 -21.85
C LEU A 168 -13.88 19.54 -21.41
N ILE A 169 -14.07 19.04 -20.19
CA ILE A 169 -13.32 17.92 -19.63
C ILE A 169 -13.54 16.66 -20.48
N ALA A 170 -14.78 16.35 -20.85
CA ALA A 170 -15.10 15.22 -21.72
C ALA A 170 -14.36 15.31 -23.07
N ARG A 171 -14.33 16.50 -23.69
CA ARG A 171 -13.58 16.74 -24.94
C ARG A 171 -12.07 16.57 -24.76
N VAL A 172 -11.50 17.10 -23.69
CA VAL A 172 -10.05 16.98 -23.40
C VAL A 172 -9.66 15.52 -23.15
N ARG A 173 -10.46 14.79 -22.36
CA ARG A 173 -10.27 13.35 -22.11
C ARG A 173 -10.38 12.53 -23.39
N ALA A 174 -11.42 12.75 -24.19
CA ALA A 174 -11.60 12.06 -25.47
C ALA A 174 -10.42 12.32 -26.41
N ARG A 175 -9.92 13.58 -26.46
CA ARG A 175 -8.74 13.95 -27.25
C ARG A 175 -7.47 13.28 -26.74
N ALA A 176 -7.27 13.18 -25.43
CA ALA A 176 -6.13 12.48 -24.83
C ALA A 176 -6.20 10.97 -25.11
N ALA A 177 -7.36 10.34 -24.96
CA ALA A 177 -7.59 8.93 -25.25
C ALA A 177 -7.39 8.60 -26.74
N GLN A 178 -7.93 9.41 -27.65
CA GLN A 178 -7.71 9.22 -29.08
C GLN A 178 -6.24 9.40 -29.47
N ARG A 179 -5.52 10.37 -28.89
CA ARG A 179 -4.07 10.50 -29.13
C ARG A 179 -3.32 9.27 -28.63
N LEU A 180 -3.68 8.76 -27.46
CA LEU A 180 -3.09 7.55 -26.88
C LEU A 180 -3.27 6.37 -27.84
N TRP A 181 -4.51 6.12 -28.30
CA TRP A 181 -4.79 5.02 -29.22
C TRP A 181 -4.04 5.19 -30.54
N ARG A 182 -4.02 6.40 -31.10
CA ARG A 182 -3.28 6.70 -32.33
C ARG A 182 -1.78 6.48 -32.17
N ILE A 183 -1.15 6.94 -31.08
CA ILE A 183 0.29 6.75 -30.86
C ILE A 183 0.63 5.26 -30.76
N LEU A 184 -0.18 4.48 -30.05
CA LEU A 184 0.04 3.04 -29.88
C LEU A 184 -0.24 2.25 -31.17
N ALA A 185 -1.29 2.63 -31.92
CA ALA A 185 -1.71 1.89 -33.12
C ALA A 185 -0.95 2.28 -34.39
N ARG A 186 -0.37 3.49 -34.46
CA ARG A 186 0.29 4.03 -35.66
C ARG A 186 1.53 3.22 -36.05
N ASP A 187 2.29 2.76 -35.07
CA ASP A 187 3.57 2.10 -35.30
C ASP A 187 3.40 0.57 -35.50
N LEU A 188 2.15 0.06 -35.61
CA LEU A 188 1.84 -1.34 -35.90
C LEU A 188 1.68 -1.59 -37.40
N ASP A 189 2.38 -2.59 -37.94
CA ASP A 189 2.14 -3.07 -39.30
C ASP A 189 0.90 -3.99 -39.40
N ALA A 190 0.51 -4.34 -40.64
CA ALA A 190 -0.65 -5.17 -40.90
C ALA A 190 -0.52 -6.61 -40.35
N GLY A 191 0.68 -7.19 -40.39
CA GLY A 191 0.95 -8.53 -39.88
C GLY A 191 0.90 -8.58 -38.35
N GLN A 192 1.49 -7.59 -37.70
CA GLN A 192 1.43 -7.39 -36.25
C GLN A 192 0.00 -7.19 -35.77
N ARG A 193 -0.80 -6.39 -36.48
CA ARG A 193 -2.23 -6.19 -36.15
C ARG A 193 -3.00 -7.50 -36.27
N ALA A 194 -2.82 -8.25 -37.36
CA ALA A 194 -3.47 -9.55 -37.53
C ALA A 194 -3.07 -10.55 -36.43
N ARG A 195 -1.79 -10.60 -36.05
CA ARG A 195 -1.29 -11.45 -34.95
C ARG A 195 -1.89 -11.08 -33.59
N LEU A 196 -2.08 -9.79 -33.31
CA LEU A 196 -2.75 -9.36 -32.08
C LEU A 196 -4.24 -9.74 -32.08
N GLU A 197 -4.92 -9.56 -33.22
CA GLU A 197 -6.36 -9.86 -33.36
C GLU A 197 -6.67 -11.36 -33.36
N SER A 198 -5.73 -12.21 -33.77
CA SER A 198 -5.87 -13.67 -33.72
C SER A 198 -6.01 -14.23 -32.29
N LEU A 199 -5.79 -13.40 -31.26
CA LEU A 199 -6.02 -13.77 -29.86
C LEU A 199 -7.51 -13.85 -29.49
N LEU A 200 -8.37 -13.13 -30.23
CA LEU A 200 -9.77 -12.91 -29.87
C LEU A 200 -10.75 -14.04 -30.25
N PRO A 201 -10.58 -14.77 -31.37
CA PRO A 201 -11.43 -15.91 -31.70
C PRO A 201 -11.37 -17.02 -30.64
N SER A 202 -12.47 -17.76 -30.49
CA SER A 202 -12.48 -19.01 -29.70
C SER A 202 -11.60 -20.06 -30.38
N GLY A 203 -10.81 -20.82 -29.62
CA GLY A 203 -10.01 -21.92 -30.17
C GLY A 203 -10.86 -23.09 -30.69
N GLU A 204 -10.21 -24.09 -31.31
CA GLU A 204 -10.86 -25.27 -31.93
C GLU A 204 -11.77 -26.06 -30.96
N ASP A 205 -11.47 -26.04 -29.65
CA ASP A 205 -12.30 -26.63 -28.58
C ASP A 205 -13.58 -25.85 -28.24
N GLY A 206 -13.82 -24.70 -28.89
CA GLY A 206 -15.04 -23.88 -28.77
C GLY A 206 -15.29 -23.19 -27.41
N ARG A 207 -14.45 -23.44 -26.39
CA ARG A 207 -14.73 -23.01 -24.99
C ARG A 207 -13.92 -21.81 -24.47
N ARG A 208 -12.71 -21.55 -24.98
CA ARG A 208 -11.85 -20.41 -24.55
C ARG A 208 -11.00 -19.87 -25.70
N SER A 209 -10.81 -18.56 -25.74
CA SER A 209 -9.90 -17.89 -26.69
C SER A 209 -8.43 -18.01 -26.24
N ALA A 210 -7.47 -17.80 -27.15
CA ALA A 210 -6.06 -17.72 -26.78
C ALA A 210 -5.81 -16.56 -25.79
N PHE A 211 -6.54 -15.46 -25.95
CA PHE A 211 -6.58 -14.34 -25.01
C PHE A 211 -6.97 -14.78 -23.57
N ASP A 212 -8.04 -15.56 -23.43
CA ASP A 212 -8.48 -16.05 -22.11
C ASP A 212 -7.51 -17.06 -21.49
N ARG A 213 -6.85 -17.88 -22.31
CA ARG A 213 -5.85 -18.88 -21.86
C ARG A 213 -4.58 -18.20 -21.35
N LEU A 214 -4.03 -17.25 -22.11
CA LEU A 214 -2.78 -16.59 -21.78
C LEU A 214 -2.91 -15.64 -20.58
N ARG A 215 -4.13 -15.16 -20.28
CA ARG A 215 -4.41 -14.40 -19.05
C ARG A 215 -4.15 -15.20 -17.77
N ASP A 216 -4.46 -16.50 -17.76
CA ASP A 216 -4.36 -17.33 -16.57
C ASP A 216 -2.89 -17.67 -16.26
N GLY A 217 -2.38 -17.17 -15.13
CA GLY A 217 -1.03 -17.45 -14.63
C GLY A 217 -0.88 -18.83 -13.96
N PRO A 218 0.34 -19.23 -13.55
CA PRO A 218 0.59 -20.51 -12.90
C PRO A 218 -0.06 -20.59 -11.50
N VAL A 219 -0.53 -21.78 -11.12
CA VAL A 219 -1.19 -22.02 -9.81
C VAL A 219 -0.44 -23.01 -8.92
N LEU A 220 0.39 -23.88 -9.51
CA LEU A 220 1.17 -24.88 -8.80
C LEU A 220 2.59 -24.38 -8.56
N GLN A 221 3.14 -24.68 -7.37
CA GLN A 221 4.57 -24.51 -7.14
C GLN A 221 5.28 -25.84 -7.41
N SER A 222 5.76 -26.08 -8.63
CA SER A 222 6.56 -27.26 -8.95
C SER A 222 7.53 -27.00 -10.10
N PRO A 223 8.61 -27.79 -10.24
CA PRO A 223 9.50 -27.69 -11.40
C PRO A 223 8.78 -27.90 -12.74
N ALA A 224 7.79 -28.79 -12.78
CA ALA A 224 7.00 -29.04 -13.99
C ALA A 224 6.11 -27.85 -14.37
N GLU A 225 5.50 -27.20 -13.39
CA GLU A 225 4.73 -25.97 -13.62
C GLU A 225 5.64 -24.81 -14.05
N LEU A 226 6.86 -24.73 -13.50
CA LEU A 226 7.85 -23.74 -13.94
C LEU A 226 8.18 -23.93 -15.42
N GLY A 227 8.36 -25.17 -15.88
CA GLY A 227 8.52 -25.46 -17.31
C GLY A 227 7.31 -25.03 -18.15
N ARG A 228 6.07 -25.19 -17.66
CA ARG A 228 4.87 -24.70 -18.35
C ARG A 228 4.78 -23.18 -18.37
N ALA A 229 5.15 -22.52 -17.29
CA ALA A 229 5.18 -21.06 -17.21
C ALA A 229 6.21 -20.47 -18.18
N VAL A 230 7.38 -21.12 -18.32
CA VAL A 230 8.39 -20.74 -19.32
C VAL A 230 7.86 -20.93 -20.75
N LYS A 231 7.15 -22.03 -21.04
CA LYS A 231 6.49 -22.21 -22.36
C LYS A 231 5.46 -21.13 -22.65
N ARG A 232 4.64 -20.76 -21.66
CA ARG A 232 3.70 -19.64 -21.76
C ARG A 232 4.44 -18.33 -22.05
N LEU A 233 5.58 -18.09 -21.38
CA LEU A 233 6.42 -16.91 -21.64
C LEU A 233 6.95 -16.92 -23.08
N ASP A 234 7.41 -18.07 -23.59
CA ASP A 234 7.83 -18.23 -25.00
C ASP A 234 6.70 -17.90 -25.98
N GLU A 235 5.46 -18.37 -25.71
CA GLU A 235 4.27 -18.00 -26.51
C GLU A 235 4.02 -16.48 -26.49
N VAL A 236 4.18 -15.84 -25.34
CA VAL A 236 4.01 -14.38 -25.20
C VAL A 236 5.13 -13.62 -25.92
N HIS A 237 6.38 -14.07 -25.84
CA HIS A 237 7.48 -13.47 -26.60
C HIS A 237 7.25 -13.57 -28.10
N ALA A 238 6.76 -14.71 -28.61
CA ALA A 238 6.42 -14.85 -30.03
C ALA A 238 5.32 -13.86 -30.48
N LEU A 239 4.39 -13.50 -29.59
CA LEU A 239 3.37 -12.48 -29.83
C LEU A 239 3.93 -11.06 -29.73
N ALA A 240 4.86 -10.82 -28.81
CA ALA A 240 5.48 -9.53 -28.54
C ALA A 240 6.60 -9.17 -29.53
N ASP A 241 7.18 -10.18 -30.20
CA ASP A 241 8.32 -10.03 -31.08
C ASP A 241 8.05 -9.03 -32.21
N GLY A 242 8.97 -8.09 -32.40
CA GLY A 242 8.84 -7.01 -33.39
C GLY A 242 7.77 -5.94 -33.08
N LEU A 243 6.93 -6.09 -32.05
CA LEU A 243 5.94 -5.05 -31.72
C LEU A 243 6.64 -3.71 -31.38
N PRO A 244 6.00 -2.56 -31.60
CA PRO A 244 6.57 -1.27 -31.20
C PRO A 244 6.67 -1.14 -29.66
N PRO A 245 7.67 -0.39 -29.15
CA PRO A 245 7.76 -0.05 -27.73
C PRO A 245 6.68 0.96 -27.33
N THR A 246 6.36 1.01 -26.03
CA THR A 246 5.30 1.87 -25.50
C THR A 246 5.83 3.13 -24.78
N ASP A 247 7.14 3.35 -24.81
CA ASP A 247 7.86 4.39 -24.04
C ASP A 247 7.43 5.82 -24.37
N ARG A 248 6.83 6.05 -25.54
CA ARG A 248 6.28 7.34 -25.97
C ARG A 248 5.00 7.73 -25.23
N VAL A 249 4.46 6.83 -24.42
CA VAL A 249 3.23 6.98 -23.66
C VAL A 249 3.52 6.77 -22.17
N PRO A 250 2.88 7.55 -21.27
CA PRO A 250 3.02 7.32 -19.84
C PRO A 250 2.65 5.87 -19.43
N PRO A 251 3.51 5.15 -18.68
CA PRO A 251 3.31 3.74 -18.33
C PRO A 251 1.95 3.45 -17.67
N GLY A 252 1.46 4.37 -16.83
CA GLY A 252 0.15 4.24 -16.18
C GLY A 252 -1.02 4.15 -17.16
N ARG A 253 -0.93 4.80 -18.33
CA ARG A 253 -1.97 4.73 -19.38
C ARG A 253 -1.96 3.38 -20.10
N VAL A 254 -0.78 2.83 -20.34
CA VAL A 254 -0.60 1.48 -20.92
C VAL A 254 -1.14 0.44 -19.96
N ALA A 255 -0.78 0.53 -18.68
CA ALA A 255 -1.28 -0.34 -17.62
C ALA A 255 -2.81 -0.27 -17.50
N ALA A 256 -3.42 0.92 -17.58
CA ALA A 256 -4.87 1.07 -17.53
C ALA A 256 -5.57 0.38 -18.72
N LEU A 257 -5.05 0.52 -19.95
CA LEU A 257 -5.58 -0.20 -21.12
C LEU A 257 -5.42 -1.72 -20.98
N ALA A 258 -4.28 -2.19 -20.49
CA ALA A 258 -4.01 -3.60 -20.27
C ALA A 258 -4.93 -4.21 -19.20
N ARG A 259 -5.16 -3.50 -18.09
CA ARG A 259 -6.12 -3.90 -17.05
C ARG A 259 -7.54 -3.98 -17.60
N GLN A 260 -7.94 -2.99 -18.40
CA GLN A 260 -9.24 -3.00 -19.07
C GLN A 260 -9.40 -4.22 -19.99
N ALA A 261 -8.35 -4.58 -20.73
CA ALA A 261 -8.34 -5.77 -21.57
C ALA A 261 -8.45 -7.05 -20.72
N GLY A 262 -7.63 -7.19 -19.67
CA GLY A 262 -7.58 -8.38 -18.81
C GLY A 262 -8.92 -8.68 -18.13
N ALA A 263 -9.66 -7.65 -17.72
CA ALA A 263 -11.00 -7.78 -17.11
C ALA A 263 -12.10 -8.12 -18.14
N ALA A 264 -11.90 -7.80 -19.41
CA ALA A 264 -12.88 -8.02 -20.46
C ALA A 264 -12.84 -9.47 -21.00
N ARG A 265 -14.00 -9.96 -21.47
CA ARG A 265 -14.03 -11.16 -22.34
C ARG A 265 -13.49 -10.78 -23.72
N ALA A 266 -12.87 -11.72 -24.42
CA ALA A 266 -12.37 -11.51 -25.78
C ALA A 266 -13.43 -10.89 -26.73
N GLN A 267 -14.69 -11.32 -26.62
CA GLN A 267 -15.80 -10.74 -27.40
C GLN A 267 -16.04 -9.25 -27.16
N ALA A 268 -15.81 -8.75 -25.94
CA ALA A 268 -15.97 -7.33 -25.63
C ALA A 268 -14.83 -6.48 -26.23
N VAL A 269 -13.61 -7.03 -26.26
CA VAL A 269 -12.46 -6.41 -26.93
C VAL A 269 -12.65 -6.41 -28.45
N ALA A 270 -13.19 -7.50 -29.02
CA ALA A 270 -13.47 -7.61 -30.45
C ALA A 270 -14.43 -6.53 -30.97
N ARG A 271 -15.41 -6.11 -30.15
CA ARG A 271 -16.40 -5.08 -30.48
C ARG A 271 -15.86 -3.64 -30.41
N MET A 272 -14.60 -3.42 -30.01
CA MET A 272 -14.01 -2.08 -29.95
C MET A 272 -13.71 -1.54 -31.36
N PRO A 273 -13.72 -0.21 -31.57
CA PRO A 273 -13.23 0.41 -32.80
C PRO A 273 -11.78 0.00 -33.09
N GLU A 274 -11.40 -0.10 -34.37
CA GLU A 274 -10.12 -0.66 -34.81
C GLU A 274 -8.89 -0.04 -34.11
N GLU A 275 -8.75 1.29 -34.12
CA GLU A 275 -7.63 1.97 -33.45
C GLU A 275 -7.56 1.66 -31.95
N ARG A 276 -8.72 1.65 -31.28
CA ARG A 276 -8.81 1.35 -29.85
C ARG A 276 -8.50 -0.12 -29.58
N ARG A 277 -9.00 -1.03 -30.42
CA ARG A 277 -8.77 -2.46 -30.30
C ARG A 277 -7.28 -2.78 -30.42
N ALA A 278 -6.63 -2.26 -31.47
CA ALA A 278 -5.20 -2.45 -31.70
C ALA A 278 -4.36 -1.90 -30.54
N ALA A 279 -4.63 -0.66 -30.08
CA ALA A 279 -3.94 -0.07 -28.94
C ALA A 279 -4.14 -0.86 -27.64
N THR A 280 -5.35 -1.38 -27.41
CA THR A 280 -5.70 -2.17 -26.22
C THR A 280 -4.98 -3.52 -26.22
N LEU A 281 -4.94 -4.20 -27.36
CA LEU A 281 -4.22 -5.47 -27.52
C LEU A 281 -2.71 -5.30 -27.40
N LEU A 282 -2.13 -4.25 -27.99
CA LEU A 282 -0.71 -3.92 -27.84
C LEU A 282 -0.36 -3.68 -26.36
N ALA A 283 -1.14 -2.83 -25.68
CA ALA A 283 -0.94 -2.54 -24.25
C ALA A 283 -1.07 -3.80 -23.40
N TYR A 284 -2.05 -4.67 -23.71
CA TYR A 284 -2.25 -5.95 -23.05
C TYR A 284 -1.06 -6.88 -23.23
N VAL A 285 -0.60 -7.14 -24.47
CA VAL A 285 0.51 -8.06 -24.74
C VAL A 285 1.82 -7.57 -24.12
N ARG A 286 2.13 -6.27 -24.20
CA ARG A 286 3.32 -5.70 -23.55
C ARG A 286 3.28 -5.80 -22.03
N THR A 287 2.10 -5.65 -21.43
CA THR A 287 1.92 -5.83 -19.99
C THR A 287 1.98 -7.31 -19.61
N LEU A 288 1.42 -8.18 -20.45
CA LEU A 288 1.42 -9.63 -20.28
C LEU A 288 2.84 -10.22 -20.38
N GLU A 289 3.68 -9.67 -21.25
CA GLU A 289 5.10 -10.00 -21.36
C GLU A 289 5.81 -9.78 -20.02
N ALA A 290 5.62 -8.60 -19.42
CA ALA A 290 6.18 -8.28 -18.12
C ALA A 290 5.62 -9.15 -16.98
N THR A 291 4.31 -9.39 -16.94
CA THR A 291 3.68 -10.19 -15.88
C THR A 291 4.00 -11.68 -16.00
N ALA A 292 4.03 -12.24 -17.22
CA ALA A 292 4.39 -13.63 -17.45
C ALA A 292 5.85 -13.91 -17.08
N GLN A 293 6.76 -12.96 -17.37
CA GLN A 293 8.14 -13.04 -16.91
C GLN A 293 8.22 -13.01 -15.38
N ASP A 294 7.45 -12.13 -14.73
CA ASP A 294 7.39 -12.08 -13.27
C ASP A 294 6.81 -13.36 -12.64
N ASP A 295 5.79 -13.97 -13.25
CA ASP A 295 5.20 -15.24 -12.82
C ASP A 295 6.24 -16.37 -12.82
N VAL A 296 7.07 -16.42 -13.87
CA VAL A 296 8.19 -17.36 -13.99
C VAL A 296 9.21 -17.14 -12.87
N LEU A 297 9.55 -15.89 -12.57
CA LEU A 297 10.53 -15.55 -11.53
C LEU A 297 10.02 -15.77 -10.10
N ASP A 298 8.74 -15.54 -9.83
CA ASP A 298 8.09 -15.91 -8.57
C ASP A 298 8.16 -17.42 -8.35
N LEU A 299 7.81 -18.18 -9.39
CA LEU A 299 7.76 -19.63 -9.35
C LEU A 299 9.17 -20.22 -9.23
N PHE A 300 10.16 -19.61 -9.91
CA PHE A 300 11.58 -19.90 -9.73
C PHE A 300 12.00 -19.68 -8.27
N ASP A 301 11.71 -18.52 -7.67
CA ASP A 301 12.06 -18.27 -6.27
C ASP A 301 11.42 -19.31 -5.33
N ALA A 302 10.13 -19.63 -5.52
CA ALA A 302 9.42 -20.62 -4.70
C ALA A 302 9.97 -22.04 -4.85
N VAL A 303 10.28 -22.48 -6.08
CA VAL A 303 10.83 -23.81 -6.37
C VAL A 303 12.24 -23.94 -5.78
N VAL A 304 13.10 -22.94 -6.00
CA VAL A 304 14.49 -22.96 -5.49
C VAL A 304 14.53 -22.84 -3.96
N THR A 305 13.64 -22.04 -3.36
CA THR A 305 13.51 -21.94 -1.88
C THR A 305 13.27 -23.32 -1.27
N ARG A 306 12.29 -24.06 -1.80
CA ARG A 306 11.94 -25.38 -1.29
C ARG A 306 13.03 -26.41 -1.59
N LEU A 307 13.65 -26.35 -2.76
CA LEU A 307 14.77 -27.23 -3.10
C LEU A 307 15.94 -27.05 -2.12
N SER A 308 16.24 -25.81 -1.71
CA SER A 308 17.25 -25.53 -0.66
C SER A 308 16.81 -26.06 0.70
N ALA A 309 15.59 -25.74 1.14
CA ALA A 309 15.08 -26.16 2.45
C ALA A 309 15.01 -27.69 2.58
N ASP A 310 14.55 -28.39 1.54
CA ASP A 310 14.50 -29.85 1.51
C ASP A 310 15.91 -30.48 1.56
N ALA A 311 16.92 -29.80 0.98
CA ALA A 311 18.32 -30.24 1.03
C ALA A 311 18.97 -29.94 2.38
N GLU A 312 18.68 -28.80 3.00
CA GLU A 312 19.12 -28.45 4.36
C GLU A 312 18.57 -29.45 5.37
N VAL A 313 17.26 -29.70 5.37
CA VAL A 313 16.61 -30.65 6.29
C VAL A 313 17.12 -32.07 6.08
N ALA A 314 17.33 -32.50 4.83
CA ALA A 314 17.89 -33.82 4.54
C ALA A 314 19.35 -33.93 5.00
N GLY A 315 20.17 -32.91 4.72
CA GLY A 315 21.57 -32.86 5.15
C GLY A 315 21.73 -32.83 6.67
N GLU A 316 20.88 -32.08 7.37
CA GLU A 316 20.84 -32.04 8.83
C GLU A 316 20.44 -33.40 9.42
N ARG A 317 19.40 -34.05 8.85
CA ARG A 317 19.02 -35.42 9.25
C ARG A 317 20.12 -36.44 8.97
N ALA A 318 20.80 -36.34 7.83
CA ALA A 318 21.94 -37.20 7.51
C ALA A 318 23.09 -36.98 8.50
N ARG A 319 23.40 -35.72 8.84
CA ARG A 319 24.43 -35.38 9.82
C ARG A 319 24.09 -35.91 11.22
N LEU A 320 22.85 -35.72 11.67
CA LEU A 320 22.35 -36.26 12.95
C LEU A 320 22.47 -37.79 13.03
N ARG A 321 22.23 -38.51 11.92
CA ARG A 321 22.43 -39.98 11.86
C ARG A 321 23.90 -40.37 12.02
N THR A 322 24.82 -39.59 11.46
CA THR A 322 26.27 -39.86 11.54
C THR A 322 26.93 -39.43 12.85
N LEU A 323 26.31 -38.50 13.61
CA LEU A 323 26.87 -38.00 14.87
C LEU A 323 27.10 -39.10 15.89
N ARG A 324 26.16 -40.04 16.03
CA ARG A 324 26.32 -41.19 16.94
C ARG A 324 27.53 -42.05 16.59
N ASP A 325 27.74 -42.29 15.29
CA ASP A 325 28.87 -43.09 14.81
C ASP A 325 30.20 -42.34 14.98
N LEU A 326 30.19 -41.01 14.85
CA LEU A 326 31.34 -40.15 15.11
C LEU A 326 31.69 -40.13 16.61
N ASP A 327 30.70 -39.95 17.49
CA ASP A 327 30.88 -39.95 18.95
C ASP A 327 31.45 -41.28 19.43
N ALA A 328 30.92 -42.41 18.94
CA ALA A 328 31.41 -43.74 19.29
C ALA A 328 32.87 -43.94 18.84
N ALA A 329 33.24 -43.45 17.65
CA ALA A 329 34.61 -43.55 17.14
C ALA A 329 35.57 -42.59 17.88
N ALA A 330 35.12 -41.37 18.21
CA ALA A 330 35.89 -40.39 18.97
C ALA A 330 36.14 -40.83 20.41
N LEU A 331 35.14 -41.42 21.10
CA LEU A 331 35.31 -41.98 22.44
C LEU A 331 36.34 -43.11 22.47
N ARG A 332 36.34 -44.00 21.45
CA ARG A 332 37.35 -45.06 21.31
C ARG A 332 38.76 -44.50 21.11
N LEU A 333 38.90 -43.45 20.31
CA LEU A 333 40.20 -42.76 20.16
C LEU A 333 40.61 -42.05 21.46
N GLY A 334 39.66 -41.45 22.18
CA GLY A 334 39.90 -40.82 23.48
C GLY A 334 40.40 -41.81 24.54
N GLN A 335 39.84 -43.03 24.57
CA GLN A 335 40.31 -44.11 25.46
C GLN A 335 41.76 -44.50 25.16
N ALA A 336 42.14 -44.62 23.88
CA ALA A 336 43.52 -44.89 23.49
C ALA A 336 44.46 -43.70 23.81
N CYS A 337 43.97 -42.46 23.69
CA CYS A 337 44.73 -41.26 24.02
C CYS A 337 44.89 -41.03 25.54
N ALA A 338 43.97 -41.53 26.36
CA ALA A 338 44.11 -41.46 27.82
C ALA A 338 45.34 -42.24 28.30
N VAL A 339 45.64 -43.39 27.67
CA VAL A 339 46.86 -44.18 27.97
C VAL A 339 48.13 -43.44 27.59
N LEU A 340 48.10 -42.60 26.56
CA LEU A 340 49.23 -41.74 26.17
C LEU A 340 49.52 -40.63 27.20
N LEU A 341 48.54 -40.27 28.03
CA LEU A 341 48.64 -39.20 29.03
C LEU A 341 48.77 -39.73 30.47
N ASP A 342 48.75 -41.05 30.67
CA ASP A 342 48.91 -41.66 31.98
C ASP A 342 50.39 -41.76 32.37
N GLU A 343 50.82 -40.89 33.27
CA GLU A 343 52.21 -40.82 33.78
C GLU A 343 52.66 -42.10 34.50
N ASN A 344 51.73 -42.99 34.87
CA ASN A 344 52.03 -44.29 35.48
C ASN A 344 52.37 -45.37 34.44
N THR A 345 52.14 -45.10 33.15
CA THR A 345 52.46 -46.02 32.06
C THR A 345 53.86 -45.70 31.51
N PRO A 346 54.86 -46.60 31.64
CA PRO A 346 56.20 -46.36 31.11
C PRO A 346 56.18 -46.18 29.58
N ASP A 347 56.95 -45.24 29.05
CA ASP A 347 57.01 -44.91 27.60
C ASP A 347 57.15 -46.15 26.69
N ALA A 348 57.97 -47.11 27.09
CA ALA A 348 58.20 -48.34 26.33
C ALA A 348 56.97 -49.28 26.28
N ALA A 349 56.03 -49.14 27.21
CA ALA A 349 54.84 -49.98 27.37
C ALA A 349 53.55 -49.34 26.84
N VAL A 350 53.54 -48.03 26.56
CA VAL A 350 52.35 -47.25 26.14
C VAL A 350 51.62 -47.89 24.97
N ARG A 351 52.35 -48.42 23.97
CA ARG A 351 51.73 -49.06 22.80
C ARG A 351 51.00 -50.36 23.15
N ALA A 352 51.58 -51.18 24.01
CA ALA A 352 50.98 -52.42 24.46
C ALA A 352 49.76 -52.14 25.36
N ALA A 353 49.90 -51.18 26.29
CA ALA A 353 48.83 -50.72 27.17
C ALA A 353 47.65 -50.11 26.38
N ALA A 354 47.91 -49.33 25.33
CA ALA A 354 46.87 -48.78 24.47
C ALA A 354 46.10 -49.87 23.71
N PHE A 355 46.77 -50.96 23.31
CA PHE A 355 46.14 -52.09 22.62
C PHE A 355 45.36 -53.04 23.54
N GLU A 356 45.67 -53.05 24.84
CA GLU A 356 44.85 -53.71 25.87
C GLU A 356 43.50 -53.00 26.05
N VAL A 357 43.48 -51.67 26.00
CA VAL A 357 42.24 -50.87 26.14
C VAL A 357 41.43 -50.85 24.84
N VAL A 358 42.10 -50.70 23.68
CA VAL A 358 41.45 -50.66 22.36
C VAL A 358 42.25 -51.50 21.36
N THR A 359 41.65 -52.57 20.85
CA THR A 359 42.35 -53.48 19.92
C THR A 359 42.83 -52.77 18.64
N PRO A 360 43.91 -53.25 17.99
CA PRO A 360 44.45 -52.63 16.78
C PRO A 360 43.43 -52.47 15.64
N ASP A 361 42.54 -53.44 15.44
CA ASP A 361 41.51 -53.39 14.41
C ASP A 361 40.40 -52.39 14.76
N ALA A 362 40.00 -52.33 16.05
CA ALA A 362 39.03 -51.35 16.53
C ALA A 362 39.56 -49.92 16.44
N LEU A 363 40.86 -49.73 16.72
CA LEU A 363 41.55 -48.45 16.59
C LEU A 363 41.61 -48.02 15.12
N ARG A 364 41.99 -48.92 14.20
CA ARG A 364 42.02 -48.65 12.75
C ARG A 364 40.63 -48.35 12.20
N ALA A 365 39.61 -49.09 12.62
CA ALA A 365 38.22 -48.83 12.24
C ALA A 365 37.71 -47.49 12.77
N ALA A 366 38.03 -47.14 14.03
CA ALA A 366 37.69 -45.83 14.61
C ALA A 366 38.41 -44.68 13.88
N MET A 367 39.70 -44.84 13.57
CA MET A 367 40.45 -43.87 12.76
C MET A 367 39.84 -43.69 11.37
N THR A 368 39.51 -44.78 10.66
CA THR A 368 38.84 -44.70 9.35
C THR A 368 37.49 -44.01 9.46
N ARG A 369 36.68 -44.36 10.46
CA ARG A 369 35.34 -43.79 10.67
C ARG A 369 35.38 -42.30 11.02
N VAL A 370 36.29 -41.88 11.90
CA VAL A 370 36.53 -40.45 12.17
C VAL A 370 37.06 -39.77 10.93
N THR A 371 37.99 -40.38 10.19
CA THR A 371 38.52 -39.81 8.95
C THR A 371 37.45 -39.64 7.90
N GLU A 372 36.48 -40.55 7.77
CA GLU A 372 35.34 -40.45 6.86
C GLU A 372 34.32 -39.38 7.28
N LEU A 373 33.96 -39.34 8.57
CA LEU A 373 32.88 -38.50 9.10
C LEU A 373 33.32 -37.09 9.50
N ALA A 374 34.60 -36.91 9.81
CA ALA A 374 35.20 -35.65 10.25
C ALA A 374 35.96 -34.93 9.13
N ARG A 375 36.00 -35.45 7.89
CA ARG A 375 36.64 -34.77 6.75
C ARG A 375 36.18 -33.31 6.67
N PRO A 376 37.07 -32.32 6.84
CA PRO A 376 36.75 -30.91 6.62
C PRO A 376 36.49 -30.62 5.14
N ASP A 377 37.10 -31.41 4.25
CA ASP A 377 37.12 -31.22 2.78
C ASP A 377 36.13 -32.11 2.01
N ALA A 378 35.42 -33.02 2.70
CA ALA A 378 34.27 -33.66 2.07
C ALA A 378 33.20 -32.59 1.91
N GLY A 379 32.83 -32.32 0.67
CA GLY A 379 31.86 -31.30 0.30
C GLY A 379 30.64 -31.23 1.23
N SER A 380 30.08 -30.03 1.39
CA SER A 380 28.98 -29.80 2.33
C SER A 380 27.86 -30.84 2.14
N PRO A 381 27.38 -31.54 3.19
CA PRO A 381 26.27 -32.52 3.07
C PRO A 381 25.05 -31.93 2.36
N TYR A 382 24.83 -30.62 2.54
CA TYR A 382 23.85 -29.84 1.81
C TYR A 382 24.07 -29.85 0.28
N VAL A 383 25.31 -29.68 -0.19
CA VAL A 383 25.66 -29.72 -1.62
C VAL A 383 25.50 -31.12 -2.19
N ALA A 384 25.84 -32.17 -1.43
CA ALA A 384 25.58 -33.56 -1.85
C ALA A 384 24.08 -33.82 -2.05
N GLU A 385 23.24 -33.44 -1.09
CA GLU A 385 21.78 -33.53 -1.20
C GLU A 385 21.21 -32.71 -2.37
N LEU A 386 21.78 -31.54 -2.64
CA LEU A 386 21.43 -30.74 -3.82
C LEU A 386 21.78 -31.44 -5.13
N ARG A 387 22.94 -32.12 -5.21
CA ARG A 387 23.36 -32.87 -6.41
C ARG A 387 22.41 -34.02 -6.72
N GLU A 388 21.91 -34.75 -5.73
CA GLU A 388 20.88 -35.78 -5.96
C GLU A 388 19.59 -35.20 -6.57
N ARG A 389 19.29 -33.94 -6.25
CA ARG A 389 18.13 -33.22 -6.76
C ARG A 389 18.39 -32.49 -8.08
N ALA A 390 19.60 -32.60 -8.67
CA ALA A 390 19.97 -31.89 -9.90
C ALA A 390 19.06 -32.24 -11.09
N ARG A 391 18.46 -33.43 -11.12
CA ARG A 391 17.47 -33.82 -12.14
C ARG A 391 16.23 -32.91 -12.14
N ARG A 392 15.92 -32.24 -11.03
CA ARG A 392 14.79 -31.29 -10.93
C ARG A 392 15.08 -29.95 -11.62
N LEU A 393 16.30 -29.73 -12.12
CA LEU A 393 16.75 -28.49 -12.77
C LEU A 393 16.56 -28.48 -14.30
N GLN A 394 15.79 -29.41 -14.85
CA GLN A 394 15.55 -29.49 -16.31
C GLN A 394 14.91 -28.22 -16.89
N PHE A 395 14.26 -27.39 -16.06
CA PHE A 395 13.71 -26.10 -16.48
C PHE A 395 14.79 -25.02 -16.71
N LEU A 396 16.00 -25.18 -16.15
CA LEU A 396 17.00 -24.11 -16.12
C LEU A 396 17.41 -23.64 -17.52
N PRO A 397 17.71 -24.52 -18.51
CA PRO A 397 18.05 -24.06 -19.85
C PRO A 397 16.95 -23.22 -20.50
N ALA A 398 15.69 -23.66 -20.38
CA ALA A 398 14.56 -22.91 -20.90
C ALA A 398 14.38 -21.57 -20.17
N LEU A 399 14.52 -21.54 -18.84
CA LEU A 399 14.46 -20.31 -18.04
C LEU A 399 15.51 -19.28 -18.49
N LEU A 400 16.77 -19.70 -18.68
CA LEU A 400 17.86 -18.79 -19.07
C LEU A 400 17.72 -18.28 -20.51
N ARG A 401 17.06 -19.05 -21.38
CA ARG A 401 16.75 -18.62 -22.75
C ARG A 401 15.60 -17.61 -22.78
N SER A 402 14.52 -17.92 -22.06
CA SER A 402 13.28 -17.15 -22.16
C SER A 402 13.35 -15.87 -21.34
N VAL A 403 14.00 -15.86 -20.17
CA VAL A 403 14.04 -14.65 -19.32
C VAL A 403 15.21 -13.75 -19.75
N HIS A 404 14.89 -12.50 -20.07
CA HIS A 404 15.89 -11.48 -20.37
C HIS A 404 16.43 -10.87 -19.07
N PHE A 405 17.68 -11.21 -18.72
CA PHE A 405 18.33 -10.72 -17.51
C PHE A 405 19.21 -9.49 -17.78
N GLY A 406 19.10 -8.49 -16.91
CA GLY A 406 20.05 -7.40 -16.77
C GLY A 406 20.74 -7.47 -15.42
N ALA A 407 21.91 -6.82 -15.29
CA ALA A 407 22.67 -6.82 -14.04
C ALA A 407 23.30 -5.47 -13.74
N VAL A 408 23.36 -5.15 -12.45
CA VAL A 408 24.17 -4.04 -11.93
C VAL A 408 25.67 -4.36 -12.09
N PRO A 409 26.58 -3.36 -12.07
CA PRO A 409 28.01 -3.61 -12.26
C PRO A 409 28.60 -4.70 -11.36
N ALA A 410 28.17 -4.76 -10.09
CA ALA A 410 28.62 -5.76 -9.12
C ALA A 410 28.18 -7.21 -9.43
N ALA A 411 27.15 -7.40 -10.27
CA ALA A 411 26.64 -8.71 -10.68
C ALA A 411 26.96 -9.06 -12.14
N ARG A 412 27.80 -8.26 -12.82
CA ARG A 412 28.15 -8.47 -14.23
C ARG A 412 28.81 -9.83 -14.49
N ALA A 413 29.73 -10.25 -13.64
CA ALA A 413 30.34 -11.59 -13.72
C ALA A 413 29.32 -12.74 -13.56
N MET A 414 28.21 -12.51 -12.85
CA MET A 414 27.13 -13.50 -12.75
C MET A 414 26.25 -13.50 -14.00
N LEU A 415 26.01 -12.33 -14.60
CA LEU A 415 25.30 -12.24 -15.87
C LEU A 415 26.09 -12.94 -16.98
N GLU A 416 27.43 -12.78 -17.03
CA GLU A 416 28.30 -13.53 -17.94
C GLU A 416 28.15 -15.05 -17.76
N ALA A 417 27.97 -15.52 -16.53
CA ALA A 417 27.73 -16.94 -16.25
C ALA A 417 26.36 -17.42 -16.72
N VAL A 418 25.33 -16.57 -16.58
CA VAL A 418 23.99 -16.81 -17.12
C VAL A 418 24.05 -16.92 -18.65
N GLU A 419 24.70 -15.96 -19.31
CA GLU A 419 24.87 -15.94 -20.77
C GLU A 419 25.68 -17.14 -21.27
N HIS A 420 26.75 -17.53 -20.55
CA HIS A 420 27.52 -18.73 -20.89
C HIS A 420 26.68 -20.01 -20.83
N LEU A 421 25.85 -20.18 -19.80
CA LEU A 421 24.96 -21.34 -19.70
C LEU A 421 23.80 -21.28 -20.71
N ARG A 422 23.33 -20.08 -21.06
CA ARG A 422 22.35 -19.90 -22.14
C ARG A 422 22.95 -20.37 -23.47
N ALA A 423 24.15 -19.91 -23.81
CA ALA A 423 24.88 -20.33 -25.00
C ALA A 423 25.12 -21.84 -25.02
N LEU A 424 25.54 -22.43 -23.89
CA LEU A 424 25.74 -23.88 -23.73
C LEU A 424 24.49 -24.73 -23.98
N ALA A 425 23.30 -24.16 -23.76
CA ALA A 425 22.04 -24.85 -24.04
C ALA A 425 21.69 -24.86 -25.54
N GLU A 426 22.23 -23.92 -26.32
CA GLU A 426 21.95 -23.76 -27.75
C GLU A 426 23.05 -24.40 -28.62
N SER A 427 24.31 -24.23 -28.23
CA SER A 427 25.49 -24.73 -28.95
C SER A 427 26.68 -24.91 -27.99
N ARG A 428 27.83 -25.40 -28.46
CA ARG A 428 29.04 -25.54 -27.61
C ARG A 428 29.80 -24.19 -27.59
N PRO A 429 29.79 -23.42 -26.49
CA PRO A 429 30.44 -22.11 -26.44
C PRO A 429 31.96 -22.25 -26.52
N ALA A 430 32.62 -21.28 -27.15
CA ALA A 430 34.07 -21.18 -27.12
C ALA A 430 34.55 -20.69 -25.75
N GLY A 431 35.43 -21.44 -25.09
CA GLY A 431 36.10 -21.03 -23.84
C GLY A 431 35.63 -21.73 -22.56
N LYS A 432 36.40 -21.54 -21.47
CA LYS A 432 36.09 -22.11 -20.15
C LYS A 432 34.95 -21.33 -19.47
N PRO A 433 34.14 -21.97 -18.60
CA PRO A 433 33.10 -21.29 -17.84
C PRO A 433 33.67 -20.17 -16.96
N PRO A 434 33.01 -18.99 -16.84
CA PRO A 434 33.51 -17.91 -16.00
C PRO A 434 33.43 -18.29 -14.52
N LEU A 435 34.51 -18.07 -13.76
CA LEU A 435 34.60 -18.47 -12.34
C LEU A 435 34.59 -17.29 -11.36
N ALA A 436 34.68 -16.04 -11.85
CA ALA A 436 34.81 -14.84 -11.01
C ALA A 436 33.60 -14.61 -10.07
N TRP A 437 32.41 -15.06 -10.47
CA TRP A 437 31.18 -14.94 -9.69
C TRP A 437 31.03 -16.02 -8.60
N VAL A 438 31.82 -17.12 -8.67
CA VAL A 438 31.72 -18.26 -7.76
C VAL A 438 32.27 -17.87 -6.38
N PRO A 439 31.45 -17.93 -5.31
CA PRO A 439 31.90 -17.59 -3.98
C PRO A 439 32.94 -18.59 -3.46
N LYS A 440 33.85 -18.14 -2.58
CA LYS A 440 34.94 -18.98 -2.03
C LYS A 440 34.46 -20.34 -1.53
N GLY A 441 33.36 -20.38 -0.78
CA GLY A 441 32.81 -21.63 -0.22
C GLY A 441 32.26 -22.63 -1.26
N TRP A 442 32.07 -22.22 -2.52
CA TRP A 442 31.67 -23.11 -3.62
C TRP A 442 32.84 -23.46 -4.57
N ARG A 443 34.02 -22.86 -4.40
CA ARG A 443 35.13 -23.08 -5.34
C ARG A 443 35.58 -24.53 -5.36
N ASN A 444 35.71 -25.16 -4.19
CA ASN A 444 36.12 -26.57 -4.07
C ASN A 444 35.05 -27.55 -4.59
N GLU A 445 33.79 -27.11 -4.71
CA GLU A 445 32.69 -27.91 -5.26
C GLU A 445 32.61 -27.81 -6.78
N VAL A 446 32.91 -26.63 -7.31
CA VAL A 446 32.77 -26.29 -8.73
C VAL A 446 34.04 -26.62 -9.51
N VAL A 447 35.21 -26.45 -8.92
CA VAL A 447 36.50 -26.70 -9.57
C VAL A 447 37.08 -28.00 -9.01
N ARG A 448 37.30 -28.99 -9.88
CA ARG A 448 37.95 -30.26 -9.54
C ARG A 448 39.46 -30.07 -9.39
N ALA A 449 40.13 -31.02 -8.75
CA ALA A 449 41.58 -30.98 -8.50
C ALA A 449 42.43 -30.78 -9.77
N GLU A 450 41.93 -31.22 -10.93
CA GLU A 450 42.58 -31.11 -12.25
C GLU A 450 42.34 -29.74 -12.94
N GLY A 451 41.59 -28.83 -12.30
CA GLY A 451 41.23 -27.53 -12.88
C GLY A 451 39.99 -27.55 -13.79
N ASP A 452 39.35 -28.71 -13.95
CA ASP A 452 38.10 -28.88 -14.69
C ASP A 452 36.88 -28.42 -13.87
N VAL A 453 35.88 -27.89 -14.58
CA VAL A 453 34.65 -27.36 -13.96
C VAL A 453 33.58 -28.45 -13.91
N ASP A 454 33.10 -28.77 -12.71
CA ASP A 454 31.91 -29.61 -12.54
C ASP A 454 30.64 -28.81 -12.89
N MET A 455 30.11 -29.06 -14.08
CA MET A 455 28.94 -28.34 -14.59
C MET A 455 27.67 -28.54 -13.76
N THR A 456 27.55 -29.64 -13.01
CA THR A 456 26.40 -29.87 -12.14
C THR A 456 26.48 -28.94 -10.93
N ALA A 457 27.64 -28.89 -10.28
CA ALA A 457 27.90 -27.98 -9.17
C ALA A 457 27.82 -26.51 -9.60
N TYR A 458 28.34 -26.19 -10.80
CA TYR A 458 28.27 -24.86 -11.39
C TYR A 458 26.82 -24.39 -11.58
N ARG A 459 25.94 -25.24 -12.15
CA ARG A 459 24.51 -24.93 -12.34
C ARG A 459 23.77 -24.76 -11.02
N LEU A 460 24.05 -25.61 -10.03
CA LEU A 460 23.47 -25.50 -8.68
C LEU A 460 23.88 -24.22 -7.98
N CYS A 461 25.18 -23.90 -8.03
CA CYS A 461 25.70 -22.65 -7.51
C CYS A 461 25.00 -21.47 -8.16
N LEU A 462 24.93 -21.44 -9.50
CA LEU A 462 24.33 -20.33 -10.22
C LEU A 462 22.88 -20.13 -9.83
N LEU A 463 22.09 -21.21 -9.77
CA LEU A 463 20.67 -21.15 -9.43
C LEU A 463 20.41 -20.57 -8.03
N LEU A 464 21.19 -20.98 -7.02
CA LEU A 464 21.07 -20.42 -5.66
C LEU A 464 21.50 -18.96 -5.61
N ARG A 465 22.57 -18.60 -6.34
CA ARG A 465 23.10 -17.23 -6.39
C ARG A 465 22.20 -16.29 -7.18
N MET A 466 21.60 -16.75 -8.29
CA MET A 466 20.61 -16.00 -9.07
C MET A 466 19.38 -15.67 -8.22
N ARG A 467 18.86 -16.64 -7.45
CA ARG A 467 17.75 -16.38 -6.53
C ARG A 467 18.07 -15.25 -5.55
N ALA A 468 19.25 -15.29 -4.93
CA ALA A 468 19.69 -14.24 -4.02
C ALA A 468 19.86 -12.89 -4.75
N ALA A 469 20.48 -12.89 -5.94
CA ALA A 469 20.70 -11.69 -6.75
C ALA A 469 19.38 -11.05 -7.22
N LEU A 470 18.40 -11.85 -7.65
CA LEU A 470 17.05 -11.40 -8.02
C LEU A 470 16.33 -10.76 -6.83
N ARG A 471 16.37 -11.38 -5.65
CA ARG A 471 15.77 -10.79 -4.43
C ARG A 471 16.37 -9.43 -4.07
N ARG A 472 17.67 -9.23 -4.35
CA ARG A 472 18.39 -7.97 -4.14
C ARG A 472 18.27 -6.97 -5.30
N ARG A 473 17.70 -7.39 -6.43
CA ARG A 473 17.70 -6.66 -7.71
C ARG A 473 19.11 -6.35 -8.25
N ASP A 474 20.11 -7.12 -7.83
CA ASP A 474 21.44 -7.07 -8.47
C ASP A 474 21.38 -7.68 -9.88
N LEU A 475 20.61 -8.76 -9.99
CA LEU A 475 20.09 -9.28 -11.24
C LEU A 475 18.63 -8.84 -11.34
N HIS A 476 18.23 -8.28 -12.47
CA HIS A 476 16.87 -7.83 -12.75
C HIS A 476 16.42 -8.40 -14.10
N ALA A 477 15.13 -8.28 -14.39
CA ALA A 477 14.54 -8.80 -15.63
C ALA A 477 13.84 -7.68 -16.40
N GLU A 478 13.91 -7.71 -17.73
CA GLU A 478 13.30 -6.68 -18.59
C GLU A 478 12.60 -7.30 -19.82
N PRO A 479 11.32 -7.01 -20.10
CA PRO A 479 10.41 -6.17 -19.32
C PRO A 479 9.92 -6.90 -18.06
N SER A 480 9.63 -6.15 -17.01
CA SER A 480 9.15 -6.69 -15.73
C SER A 480 8.42 -5.62 -14.95
N LEU A 481 7.40 -5.98 -14.17
CA LEU A 481 6.75 -5.04 -13.25
C LEU A 481 7.35 -5.11 -11.85
N ARG A 482 7.82 -6.31 -11.44
CA ARG A 482 8.25 -6.57 -10.07
C ARG A 482 9.75 -6.76 -9.92
N TYR A 483 10.38 -7.38 -10.92
CA TYR A 483 11.80 -7.73 -10.98
C TYR A 483 12.63 -6.79 -11.86
N ALA A 484 12.07 -5.69 -12.35
CA ALA A 484 12.80 -4.64 -13.06
C ALA A 484 13.82 -3.91 -12.16
N ASP A 485 14.75 -3.19 -12.78
CA ASP A 485 15.70 -2.32 -12.06
C ASP A 485 14.97 -1.12 -11.44
N PRO A 486 14.86 -1.04 -10.10
CA PRO A 486 14.16 0.07 -9.46
C PRO A 486 14.90 1.41 -9.58
N ARG A 487 16.16 1.41 -10.02
CA ARG A 487 16.97 2.62 -10.18
C ARG A 487 16.65 3.38 -11.47
N LYS A 488 16.27 2.67 -12.54
CA LYS A 488 15.91 3.28 -13.84
C LYS A 488 14.74 4.28 -13.73
N GLY A 489 13.92 4.19 -12.68
CA GLY A 489 12.83 5.12 -12.43
C GLY A 489 13.16 6.29 -11.49
N LEU A 490 14.35 6.33 -10.88
CA LEU A 490 14.71 7.46 -10.01
C LEU A 490 14.87 8.73 -10.86
N LEU A 491 14.56 9.88 -10.27
CA LEU A 491 14.86 11.16 -10.91
C LEU A 491 16.37 11.30 -11.08
N GLU A 492 16.84 11.62 -12.28
CA GLU A 492 18.28 11.78 -12.56
C GLU A 492 18.58 13.05 -13.36
N GLY A 493 19.84 13.50 -13.27
CA GLY A 493 20.35 14.65 -14.01
C GLY A 493 19.50 15.90 -13.82
N ALA A 494 19.22 16.59 -14.93
CA ALA A 494 18.47 17.86 -14.91
C ALA A 494 17.06 17.75 -14.29
N ALA A 495 16.41 16.57 -14.38
CA ALA A 495 15.09 16.37 -13.79
C ALA A 495 15.15 16.36 -12.26
N TRP A 496 16.20 15.78 -11.67
CA TRP A 496 16.43 15.83 -10.23
C TRP A 496 16.81 17.24 -9.78
N GLU A 497 17.75 17.91 -10.45
CA GLU A 497 18.18 19.26 -10.09
C GLU A 497 17.01 20.26 -10.09
N ALA A 498 16.08 20.14 -11.04
CA ALA A 498 14.89 20.99 -11.10
C ALA A 498 13.89 20.69 -9.96
N ALA A 499 13.73 19.42 -9.57
CA ALA A 499 12.78 19.01 -8.54
C ALA A 499 13.32 19.21 -7.11
N ARG A 500 14.65 19.14 -6.93
CA ARG A 500 15.35 19.09 -5.64
C ARG A 500 14.93 20.20 -4.66
N PRO A 501 14.86 21.49 -5.02
CA PRO A 501 14.46 22.54 -4.08
C PRO A 501 12.99 22.41 -3.62
N ALA A 502 12.10 21.97 -4.51
CA ALA A 502 10.69 21.78 -4.20
C ALA A 502 10.48 20.58 -3.29
N VAL A 503 11.21 19.48 -3.54
CA VAL A 503 11.20 18.28 -2.69
C VAL A 503 11.70 18.60 -1.28
N CYS A 504 12.85 19.28 -1.15
CA CYS A 504 13.41 19.65 0.16
C CYS A 504 12.45 20.53 0.96
N ARG A 505 11.85 21.56 0.33
CA ARG A 505 10.84 22.41 0.98
C ARG A 505 9.58 21.64 1.38
N SER A 506 9.09 20.75 0.53
CA SER A 506 7.88 19.97 0.82
C SER A 506 8.08 18.96 1.94
N LEU A 507 9.30 18.44 2.12
CA LEU A 507 9.63 17.43 3.12
C LEU A 507 10.27 18.03 4.38
N GLY A 508 10.59 19.34 4.37
CA GLY A 508 11.14 20.05 5.52
C GLY A 508 12.64 19.82 5.75
N PHE A 509 13.39 19.38 4.74
CA PHE A 509 14.83 19.08 4.85
C PHE A 509 15.71 20.18 4.29
N SER A 510 16.89 20.38 4.89
CA SER A 510 17.94 21.19 4.27
C SER A 510 18.60 20.46 3.09
N VAL A 511 18.99 21.24 2.09
CA VAL A 511 19.86 20.77 1.00
C VAL A 511 21.26 20.45 1.55
N SER A 512 21.67 21.14 2.62
CA SER A 512 22.93 20.91 3.31
C SER A 512 22.81 19.73 4.27
N ALA A 513 23.62 18.69 4.04
CA ALA A 513 23.69 17.52 4.90
C ALA A 513 24.15 17.90 6.31
N THR A 514 25.14 18.79 6.43
CA THR A 514 25.75 19.15 7.72
C THR A 514 24.72 19.86 8.61
N GLU A 515 23.97 20.81 8.07
CA GLU A 515 22.93 21.54 8.80
C GLU A 515 21.86 20.59 9.37
N GLU A 516 21.42 19.62 8.58
CA GLU A 516 20.41 18.65 9.02
C GLU A 516 20.97 17.67 10.06
N LEU A 517 22.21 17.20 9.87
CA LEU A 517 22.87 16.28 10.80
C LEU A 517 23.20 16.95 12.14
N ASP A 518 23.59 18.23 12.13
CA ASP A 518 23.80 19.02 13.35
C ASP A 518 22.49 19.19 14.12
N ARG A 519 21.40 19.51 13.43
CA ARG A 519 20.05 19.61 14.02
C ARG A 519 19.60 18.29 14.65
N LEU A 520 19.74 17.18 13.92
CA LEU A 520 19.40 15.85 14.41
C LEU A 520 20.30 15.40 15.56
N GLY A 521 21.59 15.73 15.51
CA GLY A 521 22.56 15.45 16.56
C GLY A 521 22.21 16.17 17.85
N ALA A 522 21.94 17.48 17.78
CA ALA A 522 21.51 18.28 18.93
C ALA A 522 20.20 17.76 19.54
N ARG A 523 19.23 17.36 18.70
CA ARG A 523 17.98 16.76 19.18
C ARG A 523 18.20 15.43 19.90
N LEU A 524 19.06 14.56 19.37
CA LEU A 524 19.38 13.27 19.99
C LEU A 524 20.08 13.46 21.34
N ASP A 525 21.03 14.38 21.41
CA ASP A 525 21.76 14.74 22.61
C ASP A 525 20.82 15.32 23.70
N ALA A 526 19.90 16.21 23.32
CA ALA A 526 18.86 16.71 24.22
C ALA A 526 17.92 15.59 24.74
N ALA A 527 17.53 14.65 23.87
CA ALA A 527 16.69 13.51 24.26
C ALA A 527 17.40 12.59 25.26
N TRP A 528 18.70 12.36 25.09
CA TRP A 528 19.51 11.60 26.06
C TRP A 528 19.58 12.30 27.41
N ARG A 529 19.83 13.62 27.44
CA ARG A 529 19.86 14.38 28.70
C ARG A 529 18.51 14.35 29.41
N GLY A 530 17.41 14.57 28.67
CA GLY A 530 16.07 14.46 29.24
C GLY A 530 15.76 13.06 29.79
N ALA A 531 16.22 12.00 29.11
CA ALA A 531 16.08 10.63 29.62
C ALA A 531 16.90 10.39 30.89
N ALA A 532 18.10 10.97 30.99
CA ALA A 532 18.95 10.87 32.17
C ALA A 532 18.33 11.58 33.38
N GLU A 533 17.69 12.74 33.17
CA GLU A 533 16.96 13.48 34.22
C GLU A 533 15.74 12.71 34.75
N MET A 534 15.08 11.92 33.90
CA MET A 534 13.89 11.13 34.27
C MET A 534 14.22 9.79 34.95
N LEU A 535 15.46 9.31 34.83
CA LEU A 535 15.87 8.01 35.35
C LEU A 535 15.76 7.90 36.90
N PRO A 536 16.15 8.89 37.72
CA PRO A 536 16.05 8.82 39.18
C PRO A 536 14.62 8.75 39.71
N ALA A 537 13.63 9.24 38.95
CA ALA A 537 12.21 9.25 39.34
C ALA A 537 11.58 7.83 39.37
N GLY A 538 12.23 6.83 38.75
CA GLY A 538 11.95 5.38 38.92
C GLY A 538 10.56 4.88 38.50
N THR A 539 9.71 5.74 37.95
CA THR A 539 8.27 5.50 37.71
C THR A 539 8.00 4.91 36.33
N ALA A 540 8.72 5.33 35.28
CA ALA A 540 8.48 4.87 33.90
C ALA A 540 9.53 3.88 33.37
N MET A 541 10.79 4.02 33.78
CA MET A 541 11.95 3.32 33.23
C MET A 541 13.01 3.04 34.31
N ARG A 542 13.71 1.91 34.21
CA ARG A 542 14.81 1.50 35.09
C ARG A 542 15.94 0.86 34.28
N LEU A 543 17.15 0.87 34.83
CA LEU A 543 18.29 0.14 34.26
C LEU A 543 18.28 -1.33 34.74
N ARG A 544 18.53 -2.25 33.81
CA ARG A 544 18.83 -3.66 34.12
C ARG A 544 20.25 -3.74 34.67
N GLY A 545 20.43 -4.35 35.85
CA GLY A 545 21.76 -4.68 36.38
C GLY A 545 22.32 -5.97 35.76
N GLY A 546 23.64 -6.05 35.55
CA GLY A 546 24.34 -7.23 34.99
C GLY A 546 25.32 -6.89 33.86
N GLU A 547 25.85 -7.90 33.17
CA GLU A 547 26.81 -7.77 32.05
C GLU A 547 26.22 -7.12 30.78
N ASP A 548 24.88 -7.10 30.63
CA ASP A 548 24.17 -6.51 29.49
C ASP A 548 23.25 -5.36 29.95
N PRO A 549 23.75 -4.11 29.97
CA PRO A 549 23.00 -2.94 30.44
C PRO A 549 21.88 -2.58 29.44
N GLY A 550 20.64 -2.62 29.89
CA GLY A 550 19.46 -2.34 29.06
C GLY A 550 18.35 -1.61 29.81
N LEU A 551 17.42 -1.02 29.06
CA LEU A 551 16.26 -0.32 29.63
C LEU A 551 15.13 -1.32 29.93
N VAL A 552 14.62 -1.26 31.16
CA VAL A 552 13.42 -1.96 31.60
C VAL A 552 12.30 -0.94 31.75
N LEU A 553 11.20 -1.15 31.02
CA LEU A 553 10.04 -0.27 31.07
C LEU A 553 9.01 -0.82 32.06
N ALA A 554 8.40 0.05 32.85
CA ALA A 554 7.27 -0.33 33.69
C ALA A 554 6.10 -0.81 32.80
N ALA A 555 5.38 -1.84 33.27
CA ALA A 555 4.16 -2.28 32.62
C ALA A 555 3.11 -1.16 32.68
N LEU A 556 2.29 -1.04 31.63
CA LEU A 556 1.18 -0.10 31.64
C LEU A 556 0.02 -0.69 32.43
N ASP A 557 -0.43 0.01 33.46
CA ASP A 557 -1.64 -0.37 34.19
C ASP A 557 -2.87 -0.26 33.29
N LYS A 558 -3.86 -1.12 33.57
CA LYS A 558 -5.14 -1.06 32.89
C LYS A 558 -5.81 0.27 33.22
N LEU A 559 -6.30 0.99 32.20
CA LEU A 559 -7.11 2.17 32.39
C LEU A 559 -8.39 1.82 33.16
N ASP A 560 -8.64 2.52 34.25
CA ASP A 560 -9.90 2.44 34.98
C ASP A 560 -11.07 2.78 34.05
N GLU A 561 -12.14 2.00 34.16
CA GLU A 561 -13.40 2.25 33.47
C GLU A 561 -14.36 2.88 34.48
N PRO A 562 -14.61 4.20 34.40
CA PRO A 562 -15.52 4.82 35.35
C PRO A 562 -16.93 4.26 35.15
N PRO A 563 -17.77 4.19 36.20
CA PRO A 563 -19.16 3.73 36.09
C PRO A 563 -19.95 4.51 35.04
N SER A 564 -19.65 5.80 34.83
CA SER A 564 -20.25 6.64 33.78
C SER A 564 -19.98 6.12 32.37
N LEU A 565 -18.76 5.67 32.07
CA LEU A 565 -18.41 5.09 30.77
C LEU A 565 -19.13 3.78 30.52
N VAL A 566 -19.20 2.92 31.54
CA VAL A 566 -19.90 1.63 31.45
C VAL A 566 -21.39 1.85 31.20
N ALA A 567 -22.01 2.76 31.95
CA ALA A 567 -23.41 3.15 31.78
C ALA A 567 -23.66 3.76 30.39
N LEU A 568 -22.78 4.66 29.92
CA LEU A 568 -22.89 5.27 28.60
C LEU A 568 -22.81 4.23 27.47
N ARG A 569 -21.87 3.28 27.55
CA ARG A 569 -21.75 2.19 26.58
C ARG A 569 -23.03 1.35 26.52
N ALA A 570 -23.58 0.99 27.67
CA ALA A 570 -24.82 0.22 27.75
C ALA A 570 -26.02 1.03 27.19
N ALA A 571 -26.13 2.31 27.56
CA ALA A 571 -27.21 3.19 27.11
C ALA A 571 -27.20 3.43 25.59
N VAL A 572 -26.02 3.62 25.00
CA VAL A 572 -25.85 3.73 23.54
C VAL A 572 -26.18 2.40 22.87
N ALA A 573 -25.63 1.28 23.37
CA ALA A 573 -25.87 -0.04 22.79
C ALA A 573 -27.35 -0.44 22.80
N ALA A 574 -28.09 -0.10 23.86
CA ALA A 574 -29.52 -0.39 23.96
C ALA A 574 -30.35 0.36 22.90
N ARG A 575 -29.90 1.54 22.46
CA ARG A 575 -30.57 2.41 21.48
C ARG A 575 -30.22 2.09 20.01
N MET A 576 -29.17 1.30 19.75
CA MET A 576 -28.75 0.96 18.39
C MET A 576 -29.84 0.16 17.65
N PRO A 577 -30.27 0.55 16.43
CA PRO A 577 -31.24 -0.22 15.65
C PRO A 577 -30.75 -1.62 15.31
N ARG A 578 -31.66 -2.60 15.29
CA ARG A 578 -31.39 -3.94 14.72
C ARG A 578 -31.53 -3.88 13.21
N VAL A 579 -30.56 -4.42 12.47
CA VAL A 579 -30.50 -4.28 11.01
C VAL A 579 -29.78 -5.45 10.35
N ASP A 580 -30.18 -5.80 9.13
CA ASP A 580 -29.47 -6.77 8.30
C ASP A 580 -28.33 -6.08 7.53
N LEU A 581 -27.18 -6.76 7.40
CA LEU A 581 -26.01 -6.21 6.71
C LEU A 581 -26.29 -5.64 5.29
N PRO A 582 -27.12 -6.25 4.42
CA PRO A 582 -27.41 -5.67 3.10
C PRO A 582 -28.15 -4.34 3.16
N GLU A 583 -29.00 -4.14 4.16
CA GLU A 583 -29.70 -2.88 4.35
C GLU A 583 -28.74 -1.75 4.73
N ILE A 584 -27.71 -2.06 5.53
CA ILE A 584 -26.65 -1.11 5.88
C ILE A 584 -25.96 -0.59 4.61
N LEU A 585 -25.60 -1.47 3.66
CA LEU A 585 -24.96 -1.05 2.41
C LEU A 585 -25.85 -0.11 1.60
N LEU A 586 -27.14 -0.43 1.48
CA LEU A 586 -28.08 0.41 0.75
C LEU A 586 -28.30 1.75 1.46
N GLU A 587 -28.42 1.75 2.78
CA GLU A 587 -28.62 2.96 3.58
C GLU A 587 -27.42 3.89 3.49
N ILE A 588 -26.22 3.36 3.67
CA ILE A 588 -24.98 4.13 3.54
C ILE A 588 -24.81 4.62 2.11
N HIS A 589 -25.22 3.85 1.10
CA HIS A 589 -25.24 4.34 -0.26
C HIS A 589 -26.19 5.53 -0.45
N THR A 590 -27.42 5.49 0.07
CA THR A 590 -28.36 6.62 0.01
C THR A 590 -27.76 7.90 0.62
N ARG A 591 -26.97 7.76 1.70
CA ARG A 591 -26.33 8.90 2.38
C ARG A 591 -25.08 9.43 1.68
N THR A 592 -24.27 8.56 1.07
CA THR A 592 -22.92 8.90 0.61
C THR A 592 -22.74 8.87 -0.92
N GLY A 593 -23.63 8.20 -1.64
CA GLY A 593 -23.43 7.89 -3.05
C GLY A 593 -22.20 7.01 -3.30
N PHE A 594 -21.68 6.25 -2.33
CA PHE A 594 -20.42 5.52 -2.53
C PHE A 594 -20.49 4.47 -3.65
N LEU A 595 -21.66 3.87 -3.91
CA LEU A 595 -21.83 2.93 -5.01
C LEU A 595 -21.79 3.59 -6.40
N ASP A 596 -21.98 4.92 -6.49
CA ASP A 596 -21.97 5.64 -7.78
C ASP A 596 -20.56 5.73 -8.39
N VAL A 597 -19.51 5.50 -7.61
CA VAL A 597 -18.13 5.45 -8.13
C VAL A 597 -17.80 4.18 -8.91
N PHE A 598 -18.63 3.15 -8.75
CA PHE A 598 -18.46 1.91 -9.50
C PHE A 598 -18.89 2.18 -10.93
N THR A 599 -17.91 2.53 -11.75
CA THR A 599 -18.11 2.84 -13.17
C THR A 599 -17.85 1.61 -14.03
N HIS A 600 -18.56 1.51 -15.15
CA HIS A 600 -18.37 0.43 -16.11
C HIS A 600 -16.97 0.50 -16.73
N ALA A 601 -16.30 -0.64 -16.87
CA ALA A 601 -14.92 -0.73 -17.39
C ALA A 601 -14.72 -0.09 -18.78
N SER A 602 -15.76 -0.03 -19.62
CA SER A 602 -15.70 0.61 -20.95
C SER A 602 -15.88 2.14 -20.95
N GLU A 603 -16.17 2.76 -19.80
CA GLU A 603 -16.51 4.19 -19.58
C GLU A 603 -17.70 4.75 -20.40
N ALA A 604 -18.17 4.04 -21.44
CA ALA A 604 -19.45 4.29 -22.12
C ALA A 604 -20.54 3.48 -21.42
N GLY A 605 -21.22 4.08 -20.43
CA GLY A 605 -22.12 3.35 -19.53
C GLY A 605 -23.58 3.32 -19.99
N PRO A 606 -24.19 2.14 -20.22
CA PRO A 606 -25.65 1.98 -20.14
C PRO A 606 -26.09 2.11 -18.68
N ARG A 607 -27.06 2.99 -18.39
CA ARG A 607 -27.71 3.05 -17.07
C ARG A 607 -28.65 1.84 -16.94
N VAL A 608 -28.27 0.85 -16.14
CA VAL A 608 -29.14 -0.30 -15.87
C VAL A 608 -29.83 -0.11 -14.52
N ALA A 609 -31.14 -0.30 -14.49
CA ALA A 609 -31.94 -0.19 -13.27
C ALA A 609 -31.47 -1.16 -12.17
N GLY A 610 -31.60 -0.75 -10.90
CA GLY A 610 -31.23 -1.59 -9.75
C GLY A 610 -29.73 -1.90 -9.62
N LEU A 611 -28.85 -1.09 -10.23
CA LEU A 611 -27.40 -1.31 -10.17
C LEU A 611 -26.86 -1.29 -8.72
N ALA A 612 -27.34 -0.38 -7.88
CA ALA A 612 -26.94 -0.31 -6.47
C ALA A 612 -27.21 -1.63 -5.74
N THR A 613 -28.39 -2.22 -5.93
CA THR A 613 -28.75 -3.54 -5.39
C THR A 613 -27.81 -4.63 -5.90
N SER A 614 -27.53 -4.68 -7.21
CA SER A 614 -26.58 -5.65 -7.77
C SER A 614 -25.16 -5.48 -7.21
N LEU A 615 -24.69 -4.23 -7.04
CA LEU A 615 -23.38 -3.93 -6.48
C LEU A 615 -23.29 -4.32 -5.00
N SER A 616 -24.30 -3.99 -4.20
CA SER A 616 -24.37 -4.40 -2.79
C SER A 616 -24.31 -5.93 -2.67
N ALA A 617 -25.05 -6.66 -3.51
CA ALA A 617 -24.99 -8.11 -3.53
C ALA A 617 -23.60 -8.64 -3.92
N VAL A 618 -22.95 -8.07 -4.94
CA VAL A 618 -21.59 -8.47 -5.31
C VAL A 618 -20.59 -8.20 -4.18
N LEU A 619 -20.65 -7.01 -3.56
CA LEU A 619 -19.78 -6.65 -2.44
C LEU A 619 -19.95 -7.60 -1.25
N LEU A 620 -21.20 -7.97 -0.92
CA LEU A 620 -21.49 -8.93 0.14
C LEU A 620 -21.02 -10.34 -0.19
N ALA A 621 -21.21 -10.80 -1.43
CA ALA A 621 -20.75 -12.13 -1.84
C ALA A 621 -19.25 -12.30 -1.63
N GLU A 622 -18.48 -11.25 -1.95
CA GLU A 622 -17.03 -11.21 -1.80
C GLU A 622 -16.63 -11.02 -0.34
N ALA A 623 -17.16 -10.00 0.35
CA ALA A 623 -16.84 -9.65 1.73
C ALA A 623 -17.24 -10.72 2.75
N CYS A 624 -18.41 -11.35 2.58
CA CYS A 624 -18.87 -12.42 3.47
C CYS A 624 -18.29 -13.79 3.10
N ASN A 625 -17.55 -13.90 1.99
CA ASN A 625 -16.99 -15.16 1.48
C ASN A 625 -18.03 -16.26 1.21
N THR A 626 -19.26 -15.87 0.86
CA THR A 626 -20.38 -16.80 0.66
C THR A 626 -20.58 -17.18 -0.80
N GLY A 627 -20.07 -16.39 -1.75
CA GLY A 627 -20.39 -16.54 -3.17
C GLY A 627 -21.76 -15.95 -3.52
N PHE A 628 -22.21 -16.13 -4.77
CA PHE A 628 -23.46 -15.52 -5.22
C PHE A 628 -24.70 -16.32 -4.82
N GLU A 629 -24.57 -17.62 -4.62
CA GLU A 629 -25.69 -18.56 -4.45
C GLU A 629 -26.70 -18.11 -3.37
N PRO A 630 -26.28 -17.65 -2.18
CA PRO A 630 -27.24 -17.19 -1.15
C PRO A 630 -28.01 -15.91 -1.51
N LEU A 631 -27.46 -15.10 -2.43
CA LEU A 631 -27.96 -13.78 -2.82
C LEU A 631 -28.81 -13.82 -4.10
N VAL A 632 -28.77 -14.93 -4.84
CA VAL A 632 -29.51 -15.05 -6.10
C VAL A 632 -31.02 -15.13 -5.83
N ARG A 633 -31.77 -14.32 -6.56
CA ARG A 633 -33.24 -14.33 -6.61
C ARG A 633 -33.69 -14.30 -8.07
N GLY A 634 -34.52 -15.26 -8.47
CA GLY A 634 -34.93 -15.42 -9.87
C GLY A 634 -35.97 -14.39 -10.33
N ASP A 635 -36.82 -14.01 -9.39
CA ASP A 635 -37.90 -13.03 -9.44
C ASP A 635 -37.40 -11.58 -9.48
N VAL A 636 -36.21 -11.29 -8.94
CA VAL A 636 -35.61 -9.94 -8.93
C VAL A 636 -34.54 -9.80 -10.03
N PRO A 637 -34.76 -9.05 -11.12
CA PRO A 637 -33.79 -8.92 -12.22
C PRO A 637 -32.39 -8.48 -11.79
N ALA A 638 -32.30 -7.60 -10.79
CA ALA A 638 -31.05 -7.09 -10.23
C ALA A 638 -30.21 -8.16 -9.50
N LEU A 639 -30.83 -9.25 -9.04
CA LEU A 639 -30.19 -10.30 -8.24
C LEU A 639 -30.04 -11.63 -9.01
N ARG A 640 -30.29 -11.65 -10.32
CA ARG A 640 -30.05 -12.84 -11.14
C ARG A 640 -28.56 -13.19 -11.21
N ARG A 641 -28.21 -14.48 -11.24
CA ARG A 641 -26.81 -14.94 -11.31
C ARG A 641 -26.00 -14.30 -12.45
N ALA A 642 -26.58 -14.24 -13.66
CA ALA A 642 -25.94 -13.64 -14.82
C ALA A 642 -25.68 -12.14 -14.62
N ARG A 643 -26.62 -11.45 -13.95
CA ARG A 643 -26.52 -10.03 -13.60
C ARG A 643 -25.39 -9.77 -12.61
N LEU A 644 -25.33 -10.52 -11.51
CA LEU A 644 -24.28 -10.36 -10.49
C LEU A 644 -22.89 -10.67 -11.06
N SER A 645 -22.78 -11.73 -11.88
CA SER A 645 -21.53 -12.04 -12.57
C SER A 645 -21.10 -10.90 -13.50
N TRP A 646 -22.02 -10.35 -14.30
CA TRP A 646 -21.73 -9.21 -15.17
C TRP A 646 -21.28 -7.97 -14.38
N VAL A 647 -21.94 -7.66 -13.26
CA VAL A 647 -21.56 -6.52 -12.39
C VAL A 647 -20.16 -6.72 -11.82
N ARG A 648 -19.86 -7.89 -11.25
CA ARG A 648 -18.51 -8.20 -10.71
C ARG A 648 -17.42 -7.94 -11.75
N HIS A 649 -17.56 -8.45 -12.98
CA HIS A 649 -16.51 -8.31 -14.00
C HIS A 649 -16.34 -6.87 -14.53
N ASN A 650 -17.43 -6.08 -14.59
CA ASN A 650 -17.40 -4.78 -15.27
C ASN A 650 -17.32 -3.59 -14.31
N TYR A 651 -17.58 -3.78 -13.02
CA TYR A 651 -17.69 -2.69 -12.03
C TYR A 651 -16.76 -2.84 -10.82
N LEU A 652 -16.52 -4.06 -10.33
CA LEU A 652 -15.62 -4.31 -9.20
C LEU A 652 -14.17 -4.33 -9.70
N ARG A 653 -13.36 -3.37 -9.24
CA ARG A 653 -11.93 -3.23 -9.57
C ARG A 653 -11.22 -2.56 -8.41
N ALA A 654 -9.91 -2.73 -8.30
CA ALA A 654 -9.08 -2.02 -7.31
C ALA A 654 -9.36 -0.50 -7.30
N ASP A 655 -9.30 0.16 -8.47
CA ASP A 655 -9.56 1.61 -8.56
C ASP A 655 -10.97 2.00 -8.07
N THR A 656 -12.03 1.22 -8.39
CA THR A 656 -13.39 1.53 -7.93
C THR A 656 -13.57 1.29 -6.44
N LEU A 657 -12.93 0.26 -5.88
CA LEU A 657 -12.87 -0.01 -4.44
C LEU A 657 -12.15 1.10 -3.68
N THR A 658 -10.98 1.54 -4.16
CA THR A 658 -10.18 2.62 -3.54
C THR A 658 -10.98 3.91 -3.46
N ASP A 659 -11.61 4.32 -4.55
CA ASP A 659 -12.41 5.55 -4.55
C ASP A 659 -13.70 5.46 -3.74
N ALA A 660 -14.37 4.29 -3.75
CA ALA A 660 -15.51 4.05 -2.86
C ALA A 660 -15.08 4.21 -1.41
N ASN A 661 -13.90 3.67 -1.07
CA ASN A 661 -13.33 3.79 0.25
C ASN A 661 -13.04 5.26 0.61
N ALA A 662 -12.46 6.04 -0.31
CA ALA A 662 -12.18 7.46 -0.11
C ALA A 662 -13.45 8.26 0.25
N ARG A 663 -14.58 7.98 -0.42
CA ARG A 663 -15.88 8.61 -0.10
C ARG A 663 -16.38 8.25 1.31
N LEU A 664 -16.26 6.99 1.71
CA LEU A 664 -16.65 6.53 3.05
C LEU A 664 -15.78 7.17 4.13
N VAL A 665 -14.46 7.23 3.92
CA VAL A 665 -13.50 7.85 4.84
C VAL A 665 -13.78 9.35 5.00
N ALA A 666 -14.03 10.06 3.90
CA ALA A 666 -14.37 11.49 3.95
C ALA A 666 -15.68 11.74 4.72
N THR A 667 -16.68 10.86 4.55
CA THR A 667 -17.95 10.98 5.29
C THR A 667 -17.75 10.68 6.77
N GLN A 668 -16.99 9.63 7.12
CA GLN A 668 -16.65 9.32 8.51
C GLN A 668 -16.01 10.53 9.21
N ALA A 669 -15.02 11.16 8.58
CA ALA A 669 -14.28 12.29 9.14
C ALA A 669 -15.16 13.54 9.37
N ALA A 670 -16.33 13.61 8.73
CA ALA A 670 -17.31 14.67 8.92
C ALA A 670 -18.22 14.43 10.15
N VAL A 671 -18.33 13.20 10.67
CA VAL A 671 -19.20 12.89 11.81
C VAL A 671 -18.58 13.43 13.11
N PRO A 672 -19.33 14.18 13.95
CA PRO A 672 -18.81 14.74 15.20
C PRO A 672 -18.16 13.71 16.13
N LEU A 673 -18.82 12.56 16.34
CA LEU A 673 -18.26 11.46 17.12
C LEU A 673 -16.90 10.95 16.60
N ALA A 674 -16.69 10.91 15.28
CA ALA A 674 -15.41 10.48 14.72
C ALA A 674 -14.27 11.44 15.08
N ARG A 675 -14.55 12.75 15.09
CA ARG A 675 -13.57 13.79 15.47
C ARG A 675 -13.21 13.74 16.96
N ALA A 676 -14.10 13.20 17.80
CA ALA A 676 -13.81 12.97 19.21
C ALA A 676 -12.78 11.84 19.44
N TRP A 677 -12.58 10.93 18.47
CA TRP A 677 -11.59 9.86 18.57
C TRP A 677 -10.19 10.25 18.07
N GLY A 678 -10.10 11.21 17.14
CA GLY A 678 -8.84 11.64 16.55
C GLY A 678 -9.03 12.55 15.32
N GLY A 679 -7.96 13.25 14.95
CA GLY A 679 -7.93 14.17 13.81
C GLY A 679 -7.73 13.50 12.44
N GLY A 680 -7.37 12.22 12.42
CA GLY A 680 -6.93 11.54 11.19
C GLY A 680 -5.42 11.62 10.95
N ASP A 681 -4.65 12.15 11.90
CA ASP A 681 -3.20 12.34 11.82
C ASP A 681 -2.41 11.09 12.23
N VAL A 682 -3.09 10.11 12.84
CA VAL A 682 -2.52 8.85 13.31
C VAL A 682 -3.16 7.68 12.56
N ALA A 683 -2.32 6.75 12.11
CA ALA A 683 -2.78 5.47 11.59
C ALA A 683 -1.93 4.32 12.12
N SER A 684 -2.51 3.11 12.16
CA SER A 684 -1.77 1.88 12.43
C SER A 684 -1.86 0.90 11.28
N ALA A 685 -0.80 0.14 11.06
CA ALA A 685 -0.76 -0.90 10.05
C ALA A 685 -0.52 -2.29 10.66
N ASP A 686 -1.35 -3.25 10.27
CA ASP A 686 -1.28 -4.63 10.75
C ASP A 686 -1.85 -5.61 9.69
N GLY A 687 -1.54 -6.89 9.85
CA GLY A 687 -1.87 -7.97 8.92
C GLY A 687 -2.96 -8.91 9.42
N LEU A 688 -4.10 -8.95 8.73
CA LEU A 688 -5.13 -9.97 8.93
C LEU A 688 -4.81 -11.24 8.11
N ARG A 689 -4.70 -12.39 8.76
CA ARG A 689 -4.20 -13.63 8.17
C ARG A 689 -5.34 -14.58 7.79
N PHE A 690 -5.28 -15.15 6.58
CA PHE A 690 -6.27 -16.07 6.03
C PHE A 690 -5.63 -17.37 5.54
N VAL A 691 -6.24 -18.51 5.85
CA VAL A 691 -5.86 -19.81 5.29
C VAL A 691 -6.34 -19.90 3.84
N VAL A 692 -5.47 -20.39 2.96
CA VAL A 692 -5.76 -20.60 1.53
C VAL A 692 -5.60 -22.09 1.22
N PRO A 693 -6.71 -22.86 1.21
CA PRO A 693 -6.67 -24.31 0.96
C PRO A 693 -6.48 -24.65 -0.51
N VAL A 694 -6.77 -23.70 -1.41
CA VAL A 694 -6.59 -23.90 -2.86
C VAL A 694 -5.12 -23.75 -3.24
N ARG A 695 -4.69 -24.49 -4.26
CA ARG A 695 -3.33 -24.36 -4.78
C ARG A 695 -3.16 -23.00 -5.47
N THR A 696 -2.25 -22.19 -4.96
CA THR A 696 -1.88 -20.89 -5.51
C THR A 696 -0.38 -20.64 -5.31
N VAL A 697 0.24 -19.90 -6.23
CA VAL A 697 1.62 -19.45 -6.11
C VAL A 697 1.76 -18.36 -5.05
N HIS A 698 0.68 -17.63 -4.74
CA HIS A 698 0.68 -16.46 -3.86
C HIS A 698 0.34 -16.76 -2.39
N ALA A 699 0.17 -18.02 -1.99
CA ALA A 699 0.04 -18.37 -0.56
C ALA A 699 1.40 -18.86 -0.02
N GLY A 700 1.75 -18.52 1.21
CA GLY A 700 3.00 -18.96 1.85
C GLY A 700 2.75 -19.91 3.02
N PRO A 701 3.64 -20.87 3.31
CA PRO A 701 3.58 -21.63 4.56
C PRO A 701 4.03 -20.76 5.73
N ASN A 702 3.36 -20.89 6.87
CA ASN A 702 3.85 -20.39 8.16
C ASN A 702 3.27 -21.27 9.27
N PRO A 703 4.09 -22.16 9.89
CA PRO A 703 3.62 -23.07 10.93
C PRO A 703 2.96 -22.38 12.13
N ARG A 704 3.41 -21.17 12.49
CA ARG A 704 2.86 -20.40 13.61
C ARG A 704 1.41 -19.96 13.37
N TYR A 705 1.06 -19.61 12.13
CA TYR A 705 -0.24 -19.00 11.83
C TYR A 705 -1.17 -19.91 11.01
N PHE A 706 -0.62 -20.84 10.23
CA PHE A 706 -1.38 -21.68 9.30
C PHE A 706 -1.20 -23.18 9.58
N GLY A 707 -0.46 -23.55 10.62
CA GLY A 707 -0.14 -24.96 10.90
C GLY A 707 0.56 -25.62 9.71
N GLN A 708 0.07 -26.78 9.27
CA GLN A 708 0.58 -27.45 8.06
C GLN A 708 0.04 -26.83 6.75
N GLY A 709 -0.90 -25.89 6.85
CA GLY A 709 -1.52 -25.21 5.72
C GLY A 709 -0.68 -24.05 5.18
N ARG A 710 -1.27 -23.33 4.23
CA ARG A 710 -0.70 -22.13 3.61
C ARG A 710 -1.71 -21.00 3.71
N GLY A 711 -1.23 -19.77 3.68
CA GLY A 711 -2.11 -18.61 3.79
C GLY A 711 -1.58 -17.35 3.15
N VAL A 712 -2.41 -16.32 3.21
CA VAL A 712 -2.11 -14.95 2.81
C VAL A 712 -2.37 -14.00 3.98
N THR A 713 -1.68 -12.87 3.97
CA THR A 713 -1.90 -11.78 4.91
C THR A 713 -2.46 -10.59 4.17
N TRP A 714 -3.62 -10.10 4.58
CA TRP A 714 -4.17 -8.81 4.18
C TRP A 714 -3.59 -7.74 5.11
N TYR A 715 -2.57 -7.03 4.63
CA TYR A 715 -1.90 -5.98 5.38
C TYR A 715 -2.60 -4.65 5.11
N ASN A 716 -3.21 -4.05 6.13
CA ASN A 716 -4.05 -2.87 5.97
C ASN A 716 -3.69 -1.76 6.96
N LEU A 717 -4.04 -0.53 6.59
CA LEU A 717 -3.81 0.70 7.36
C LEU A 717 -5.15 1.19 7.90
N ALA A 718 -5.22 1.47 9.20
CA ALA A 718 -6.43 1.95 9.87
C ALA A 718 -6.16 3.27 10.61
N SER A 719 -7.05 4.24 10.46
CA SER A 719 -6.96 5.54 11.12
C SER A 719 -7.32 5.46 12.61
N ASP A 720 -7.01 6.53 13.33
CA ASP A 720 -7.53 6.82 14.66
C ASP A 720 -9.05 7.09 14.69
N GLN A 721 -9.69 7.26 13.53
CA GLN A 721 -11.14 7.37 13.35
C GLN A 721 -11.83 6.04 13.00
N TYR A 722 -11.14 4.90 13.22
CA TYR A 722 -11.62 3.52 12.99
C TYR A 722 -11.82 3.10 11.51
N THR A 723 -11.51 3.96 10.55
CA THR A 723 -11.62 3.64 9.12
C THR A 723 -10.37 2.99 8.57
N GLY A 724 -10.52 1.98 7.71
CA GLY A 724 -9.44 1.44 6.91
C GLY A 724 -9.11 2.37 5.74
N LEU A 725 -7.86 2.78 5.58
CA LEU A 725 -7.44 3.74 4.55
C LEU A 725 -6.99 3.04 3.27
N ASN A 726 -6.16 2.00 3.41
CA ASN A 726 -5.61 1.23 2.31
C ASN A 726 -5.27 -0.19 2.78
N GLY A 727 -5.09 -1.14 1.86
CA GLY A 727 -4.60 -2.47 2.20
C GLY A 727 -4.23 -3.31 0.99
N VAL A 728 -3.31 -4.25 1.18
CA VAL A 728 -2.72 -5.07 0.11
C VAL A 728 -2.60 -6.52 0.55
N VAL A 729 -2.62 -7.43 -0.44
CA VAL A 729 -2.52 -8.87 -0.19
C VAL A 729 -1.09 -9.34 -0.37
N VAL A 730 -0.61 -10.05 0.65
CA VAL A 730 0.79 -10.44 0.78
C VAL A 730 0.89 -11.96 0.96
N PRO A 731 1.76 -12.66 0.20
CA PRO A 731 1.99 -14.09 0.39
C PRO A 731 2.57 -14.43 1.77
N GLY A 732 1.86 -15.29 2.52
CA GLY A 732 2.30 -15.75 3.84
C GLY A 732 2.55 -14.59 4.82
N THR A 733 3.67 -14.65 5.55
CA THR A 733 4.14 -13.56 6.42
C THR A 733 5.47 -13.03 5.86
N LEU A 734 5.41 -12.21 4.81
CA LEU A 734 6.56 -11.34 4.52
C LEU A 734 6.78 -10.43 5.74
N ARG A 735 8.03 -10.00 5.99
CA ARG A 735 8.26 -9.01 7.04
C ARG A 735 7.38 -7.80 6.76
N ASP A 736 6.52 -7.48 7.72
CA ASP A 736 5.50 -6.42 7.65
C ASP A 736 6.11 -5.08 7.18
N SER A 737 7.39 -4.85 7.49
CA SER A 737 8.18 -3.69 7.08
C SER A 737 8.32 -3.46 5.57
N LEU A 738 8.28 -4.51 4.74
CA LEU A 738 8.53 -4.38 3.30
C LEU A 738 7.35 -3.77 2.54
N VAL A 739 6.14 -4.03 3.05
CA VAL A 739 4.87 -3.70 2.39
C VAL A 739 4.25 -2.43 2.98
N LEU A 740 4.57 -2.16 4.24
CA LEU A 740 4.11 -1.00 4.99
C LEU A 740 4.24 0.33 4.23
N LEU A 741 5.40 0.61 3.63
CA LEU A 741 5.61 1.88 2.94
C LEU A 741 4.66 2.05 1.74
N ALA A 742 4.41 0.98 0.99
CA ALA A 742 3.46 1.00 -0.12
C ALA A 742 2.04 1.29 0.37
N VAL A 743 1.59 0.63 1.44
CA VAL A 743 0.24 0.86 1.99
C VAL A 743 0.06 2.30 2.46
N VAL A 744 1.10 2.92 3.04
CA VAL A 744 1.06 4.32 3.50
C VAL A 744 1.09 5.31 2.34
N LEU A 745 2.01 5.13 1.38
CA LEU A 745 2.19 6.09 0.28
C LEU A 745 1.11 5.99 -0.81
N GLU A 746 0.52 4.80 -1.00
CA GLU A 746 -0.48 4.53 -2.04
C GLU A 746 -1.91 4.68 -1.51
N GLN A 747 -2.09 5.30 -0.33
CA GLN A 747 -3.42 5.65 0.19
C GLN A 747 -3.96 6.88 -0.53
N ASP A 748 -5.22 6.80 -1.00
CA ASP A 748 -5.89 7.89 -1.71
C ASP A 748 -7.18 8.30 -0.99
N THR A 749 -7.04 8.77 0.25
CA THR A 749 -8.16 9.19 1.10
C THR A 749 -8.02 10.64 1.57
N ALA A 750 -9.11 11.21 2.10
CA ALA A 750 -9.13 12.57 2.63
C ALA A 750 -8.27 12.75 3.89
N LEU A 751 -7.93 11.66 4.58
CA LEU A 751 -7.06 11.69 5.75
C LEU A 751 -5.59 11.61 5.33
N GLN A 752 -4.73 12.33 6.05
CA GLN A 752 -3.28 12.41 5.77
C GLN A 752 -2.50 12.09 7.04
N PRO A 753 -2.50 10.82 7.50
CA PRO A 753 -1.82 10.46 8.73
C PRO A 753 -0.32 10.71 8.62
N THR A 754 0.23 11.46 9.57
CA THR A 754 1.66 11.76 9.68
C THR A 754 2.38 10.82 10.64
N GLU A 755 1.65 10.16 11.55
CA GLU A 755 2.20 9.17 12.47
C GLU A 755 1.69 7.77 12.15
N ILE A 756 2.62 6.83 11.95
CA ILE A 756 2.34 5.45 11.54
C ILE A 756 2.81 4.48 12.64
N MET A 757 1.86 3.78 13.24
CA MET A 757 2.09 2.82 14.32
C MET A 757 2.01 1.38 13.82
N THR A 758 2.89 0.50 14.30
CA THR A 758 2.91 -0.92 13.91
C THR A 758 3.27 -1.80 15.09
N ASP A 759 2.99 -3.10 15.00
CA ASP A 759 3.52 -4.06 15.97
C ASP A 759 5.03 -4.33 15.76
N THR A 760 5.62 -5.01 16.73
CA THR A 760 7.06 -5.32 16.89
C THR A 760 7.67 -6.04 15.68
N GLY A 761 6.86 -6.67 14.82
CA GLY A 761 7.31 -7.42 13.64
C GLY A 761 7.94 -6.58 12.52
N ALA A 762 7.79 -5.24 12.55
CA ALA A 762 8.05 -4.36 11.41
C ALA A 762 9.28 -3.42 11.55
N TYR A 763 10.14 -3.54 12.57
CA TYR A 763 11.22 -2.55 12.75
C TYR A 763 12.57 -2.98 12.12
N ALA A 764 13.04 -2.19 11.17
CA ALA A 764 14.41 -2.21 10.67
C ALA A 764 14.93 -0.76 10.69
N ASP A 765 16.22 -0.54 10.95
CA ASP A 765 16.79 0.81 11.04
C ASP A 765 16.46 1.63 9.77
N GLY A 766 16.61 1.04 8.58
CA GLY A 766 16.27 1.71 7.31
C GLY A 766 14.79 2.13 7.17
N MET A 767 13.84 1.50 7.90
CA MET A 767 12.44 1.94 7.89
C MET A 767 12.25 3.25 8.66
N PHE A 768 12.89 3.39 9.82
CA PHE A 768 12.92 4.68 10.53
C PHE A 768 13.52 5.77 9.66
N GLY A 769 14.59 5.46 8.93
CA GLY A 769 15.23 6.38 8.00
C GLY A 769 14.29 6.83 6.87
N ILE A 770 13.64 5.91 6.17
CA ILE A 770 12.82 6.26 5.01
C ILE A 770 11.52 6.96 5.40
N PHE A 771 10.89 6.57 6.51
CA PHE A 771 9.69 7.27 7.00
C PHE A 771 10.03 8.69 7.42
N HIS A 772 11.15 8.89 8.13
CA HIS A 772 11.62 10.22 8.47
C HIS A 772 11.84 11.07 7.22
N LEU A 773 12.59 10.56 6.22
CA LEU A 773 12.83 11.27 4.95
C LEU A 773 11.56 11.61 4.16
N LEU A 774 10.46 10.90 4.39
CA LEU A 774 9.18 11.15 3.74
C LEU A 774 8.24 12.04 4.57
N GLY A 775 8.69 12.52 5.73
CA GLY A 775 7.94 13.41 6.62
C GLY A 775 7.00 12.70 7.58
N TYR A 776 7.17 11.39 7.81
CA TYR A 776 6.34 10.60 8.72
C TYR A 776 7.07 10.28 10.03
N ARG A 777 6.32 10.23 11.12
CA ARG A 777 6.76 9.63 12.39
C ARG A 777 6.43 8.15 12.40
N PHE A 778 7.45 7.30 12.37
CA PHE A 778 7.29 5.85 12.49
C PHE A 778 7.37 5.43 13.96
N SER A 779 6.25 4.92 14.50
CA SER A 779 6.06 4.67 15.93
C SER A 779 5.71 3.20 16.22
N PRO A 780 6.64 2.24 16.02
CA PRO A 780 6.38 0.84 16.31
C PRO A 780 6.27 0.58 17.81
N ARG A 781 5.41 -0.37 18.20
CA ARG A 781 5.41 -0.96 19.54
C ARG A 781 6.65 -1.82 19.71
N ILE A 782 7.33 -1.66 20.84
CA ILE A 782 8.55 -2.38 21.15
C ILE A 782 8.27 -3.24 22.38
N ALA A 783 8.16 -4.56 22.15
CA ALA A 783 7.87 -5.53 23.21
C ALA A 783 9.04 -5.74 24.18
N ASP A 784 10.28 -5.68 23.68
CA ASP A 784 11.51 -5.76 24.49
C ASP A 784 12.41 -4.56 24.17
N ALA A 785 12.29 -3.50 24.99
CA ALA A 785 13.14 -2.32 24.89
C ALA A 785 14.57 -2.60 25.41
N GLY A 786 14.75 -3.61 26.25
CA GLY A 786 16.04 -3.98 26.84
C GLY A 786 16.99 -4.62 25.83
N GLY A 787 16.46 -5.36 24.85
CA GLY A 787 17.24 -5.91 23.73
C GLY A 787 17.49 -4.92 22.58
N ALA A 788 17.01 -3.69 22.67
CA ALA A 788 17.19 -2.69 21.61
C ALA A 788 18.56 -2.01 21.69
N ARG A 789 19.20 -1.80 20.54
CA ARG A 789 20.46 -1.05 20.45
C ARG A 789 20.21 0.45 20.35
N PHE A 790 20.82 1.19 21.27
CA PHE A 790 20.79 2.64 21.36
C PHE A 790 22.07 3.26 20.80
N TRP A 791 21.97 4.47 20.24
CA TRP A 791 23.06 5.10 19.52
C TRP A 791 23.31 6.55 19.97
N ARG A 792 24.55 7.00 19.92
CA ARG A 792 24.95 8.40 20.14
C ARG A 792 25.74 8.95 18.95
N VAL A 793 25.71 10.27 18.81
CA VAL A 793 26.49 10.99 17.79
C VAL A 793 27.91 11.24 18.29
N ASP A 794 28.04 11.95 19.41
CA ASP A 794 29.33 12.25 20.02
C ASP A 794 29.77 11.12 20.95
N ARG A 795 31.01 10.66 20.79
CA ARG A 795 31.64 9.64 21.63
C ARG A 795 32.02 10.16 23.03
N HIS A 796 32.10 11.48 23.20
CA HIS A 796 32.57 12.14 24.42
C HIS A 796 31.42 12.74 25.24
N ALA A 797 30.20 12.73 24.73
CA ALA A 797 29.03 13.13 25.50
C ALA A 797 28.87 12.23 26.73
N ASP A 798 28.57 12.82 27.88
CA ASP A 798 28.33 12.14 29.15
C ASP A 798 26.82 12.17 29.45
N TYR A 799 26.21 10.99 29.55
CA TYR A 799 24.80 10.81 29.90
C TYR A 799 24.63 10.12 31.27
N GLY A 800 25.69 10.11 32.09
CA GLY A 800 25.70 9.52 33.42
C GLY A 800 25.38 8.02 33.38
N PRO A 801 24.42 7.52 34.18
CA PRO A 801 24.07 6.10 34.22
C PRO A 801 23.63 5.49 32.88
N LEU A 802 23.18 6.32 31.93
CA LEU A 802 22.76 5.86 30.59
C LEU A 802 23.94 5.60 29.64
N ASP A 803 25.17 5.90 30.03
CA ASP A 803 26.32 5.74 29.13
C ASP A 803 26.54 4.30 28.67
N ALA A 804 26.27 3.35 29.57
CA ALA A 804 26.34 1.92 29.32
C ALA A 804 25.29 1.47 28.27
N VAL A 805 24.12 2.13 28.23
CA VAL A 805 23.06 1.86 27.24
C VAL A 805 23.41 2.51 25.90
N ALA A 806 23.93 3.75 25.92
CA ALA A 806 24.34 4.48 24.74
C ALA A 806 25.70 4.02 24.17
N ALA A 807 25.99 2.72 24.12
CA ALA A 807 27.33 2.22 23.78
C ALA A 807 27.70 2.31 22.28
N HIS A 808 26.73 2.56 21.38
CA HIS A 808 26.97 2.51 19.94
C HIS A 808 27.06 3.91 19.30
N ARG A 809 27.86 4.03 18.23
CA ARG A 809 28.10 5.29 17.53
C ARG A 809 27.57 5.31 16.11
N ILE A 810 26.98 6.44 15.73
CA ILE A 810 26.39 6.68 14.40
C ILE A 810 27.49 7.14 13.43
N ASN A 811 27.47 6.63 12.20
CA ASN A 811 28.40 7.06 11.16
C ASN A 811 27.84 8.24 10.35
N LEU A 812 28.00 9.47 10.87
CA LEU A 812 27.53 10.68 10.21
C LEU A 812 28.15 10.90 8.82
N ARG A 813 29.44 10.59 8.64
CA ARG A 813 30.14 10.75 7.35
C ARG A 813 29.48 9.95 6.24
N LEU A 814 28.96 8.76 6.56
CA LEU A 814 28.27 7.93 5.56
C LEU A 814 26.92 8.53 5.16
N ILE A 815 26.21 9.17 6.09
CA ILE A 815 24.97 9.89 5.78
C ILE A 815 25.27 11.11 4.91
N GLU A 816 26.28 11.89 5.29
CA GLU A 816 26.72 13.09 4.57
C GLU A 816 27.12 12.78 3.11
N GLN A 817 27.92 11.74 2.90
CA GLN A 817 28.36 11.31 1.56
C GLN A 817 27.22 10.90 0.63
N HIS A 818 26.09 10.44 1.19
CA HIS A 818 24.93 9.95 0.43
C HIS A 818 23.67 10.80 0.65
N TRP A 819 23.80 12.01 1.20
CA TRP A 819 22.64 12.84 1.54
C TRP A 819 21.79 13.17 0.32
N ASP A 820 22.43 13.53 -0.79
CA ASP A 820 21.70 13.84 -2.02
C ASP A 820 20.99 12.60 -2.60
N ASP A 821 21.62 11.42 -2.52
CA ASP A 821 20.99 10.15 -2.91
C ASP A 821 19.76 9.82 -2.05
N LEU A 822 19.81 10.12 -0.75
CA LEU A 822 18.70 9.93 0.18
C LEU A 822 17.55 10.90 -0.13
N LEU A 823 17.84 12.17 -0.42
CA LEU A 823 16.85 13.16 -0.85
C LEU A 823 16.21 12.78 -2.20
N ARG A 824 17.03 12.31 -3.15
CA ARG A 824 16.59 11.83 -4.46
C ARG A 824 15.67 10.62 -4.35
N LEU A 825 15.98 9.70 -3.45
CA LEU A 825 15.16 8.54 -3.11
C LEU A 825 13.79 8.97 -2.60
N ALA A 826 13.76 9.86 -1.61
CA ALA A 826 12.53 10.37 -1.01
C ALA A 826 11.70 11.19 -2.01
N GLY A 827 12.35 12.04 -2.80
CA GLY A 827 11.71 12.84 -3.84
C GLY A 827 11.08 11.98 -4.94
N SER A 828 11.78 10.95 -5.41
CA SER A 828 11.27 10.03 -6.43
C SER A 828 10.05 9.24 -5.94
N LEU A 829 10.01 8.88 -4.65
CA LEU A 829 8.85 8.26 -4.00
C LEU A 829 7.70 9.26 -3.82
N LYS A 830 7.97 10.46 -3.27
CA LYS A 830 6.96 11.49 -2.99
C LYS A 830 6.26 11.98 -4.27
N LEU A 831 6.99 12.03 -5.38
CA LEU A 831 6.48 12.43 -6.69
C LEU A 831 5.86 11.26 -7.48
N GLY A 832 5.86 10.04 -6.94
CA GLY A 832 5.26 8.86 -7.56
C GLY A 832 5.99 8.35 -8.81
N VAL A 833 7.25 8.77 -9.02
CA VAL A 833 8.07 8.35 -10.17
C VAL A 833 8.47 6.88 -10.03
N VAL A 834 8.66 6.41 -8.78
CA VAL A 834 8.97 5.03 -8.44
C VAL A 834 7.93 4.46 -7.48
N GLN A 835 7.57 3.18 -7.67
CA GLN A 835 6.69 2.43 -6.78
C GLN A 835 7.43 1.98 -5.51
N ALA A 836 6.83 2.22 -4.34
CA ALA A 836 7.44 1.93 -3.04
C ALA A 836 7.77 0.42 -2.88
N ALA A 837 6.86 -0.46 -3.31
CA ALA A 837 7.01 -1.90 -3.16
C ALA A 837 8.25 -2.50 -3.86
N GLY A 838 8.67 -1.91 -4.99
CA GLY A 838 9.86 -2.34 -5.73
C GLY A 838 11.16 -1.89 -5.06
N LEU A 839 11.17 -0.68 -4.54
CA LEU A 839 12.34 -0.03 -3.93
C LEU A 839 12.69 -0.64 -2.56
N VAL A 840 11.69 -0.87 -1.71
CA VAL A 840 11.90 -1.34 -0.32
C VAL A 840 12.60 -2.70 -0.27
N ARG A 841 12.38 -3.56 -1.27
CA ARG A 841 13.07 -4.86 -1.41
C ARG A 841 14.58 -4.71 -1.60
N THR A 842 15.03 -3.65 -2.28
CA THR A 842 16.46 -3.38 -2.47
C THR A 842 17.13 -2.77 -1.25
N LEU A 843 16.36 -2.09 -0.39
CA LEU A 843 16.87 -1.39 0.78
C LEU A 843 16.99 -2.29 2.03
N GLN A 844 16.20 -3.36 2.13
CA GLN A 844 16.16 -4.24 3.34
C GLN A 844 17.04 -5.50 3.25
N VAL A 845 18.14 -5.48 2.49
CA VAL A 845 19.04 -6.64 2.33
C VAL A 845 19.97 -6.79 3.55
N LYS A 846 19.78 -7.85 4.35
CA LYS A 846 20.55 -8.11 5.58
C LYS A 846 22.02 -8.46 5.35
N ASP A 847 22.33 -9.33 4.38
CA ASP A 847 23.66 -9.95 4.33
C ASP A 847 24.71 -9.05 3.66
N ARG A 848 24.28 -8.14 2.77
CA ARG A 848 25.13 -7.16 2.05
C ARG A 848 24.31 -5.93 1.62
N PRO A 849 24.02 -4.97 2.51
CA PRO A 849 23.31 -3.75 2.15
C PRO A 849 24.16 -2.86 1.22
N THR A 850 23.50 -2.18 0.28
CA THR A 850 24.15 -1.18 -0.60
C THR A 850 24.64 0.03 0.23
N PRO A 851 25.59 0.84 -0.28
CA PRO A 851 26.02 2.07 0.41
C PRO A 851 24.85 2.98 0.79
N LEU A 852 23.89 3.19 -0.13
CA LEU A 852 22.67 3.94 0.13
C LEU A 852 21.80 3.31 1.24
N ALA A 853 21.60 1.99 1.22
CA ALA A 853 20.85 1.30 2.26
C ALA A 853 21.55 1.38 3.64
N ARG A 854 22.89 1.38 3.66
CA ARG A 854 23.67 1.59 4.88
C ARG A 854 23.52 3.03 5.39
N ALA A 855 23.65 4.04 4.51
CA ALA A 855 23.43 5.44 4.87
C ALA A 855 22.02 5.68 5.42
N LEU A 856 21.00 5.11 4.76
CA LEU A 856 19.61 5.15 5.22
C LEU A 856 19.45 4.49 6.61
N ALA A 857 20.13 3.37 6.85
CA ALA A 857 20.12 2.71 8.16
C ALA A 857 20.83 3.54 9.24
N GLU A 858 21.95 4.22 8.95
CA GLU A 858 22.60 5.14 9.89
C GLU A 858 21.67 6.31 10.27
N LEU A 859 21.03 6.95 9.30
CA LEU A 859 20.01 7.98 9.55
C LEU A 859 18.87 7.42 10.41
N GLY A 860 18.40 6.23 10.05
CA GLY A 860 17.35 5.54 10.78
C GLY A 860 17.70 5.17 12.22
N ARG A 861 18.99 4.94 12.55
CA ARG A 861 19.44 4.71 13.93
C ARG A 861 19.30 5.95 14.81
N ILE A 862 19.51 7.15 14.26
CA ILE A 862 19.23 8.42 14.97
C ILE A 862 17.75 8.46 15.35
N VAL A 863 16.89 8.35 14.35
CA VAL A 863 15.42 8.46 14.50
C VAL A 863 14.87 7.35 15.41
N LYS A 864 15.38 6.12 15.27
CA LYS A 864 15.02 4.99 16.13
C LYS A 864 15.40 5.24 17.57
N THR A 865 16.59 5.79 17.83
CA THR A 865 17.03 6.07 19.21
C THR A 865 16.17 7.16 19.83
N LEU A 866 15.84 8.22 19.08
CA LEU A 866 14.85 9.23 19.50
C LEU A 866 13.51 8.59 19.87
N HIS A 867 12.96 7.73 19.00
CA HIS A 867 11.71 7.01 19.28
C HIS A 867 11.82 6.14 20.53
N LEU A 868 12.92 5.40 20.69
CA LEU A 868 13.13 4.55 21.86
C LEU A 868 13.18 5.35 23.16
N LEU A 869 13.83 6.52 23.17
CA LEU A 869 13.91 7.39 24.32
C LEU A 869 12.54 8.00 24.64
N ASP A 870 11.81 8.50 23.65
CA ASP A 870 10.42 8.96 23.81
C ASP A 870 9.54 7.84 24.37
N TYR A 871 9.64 6.63 23.79
CA TYR A 871 8.89 5.47 24.23
C TYR A 871 9.26 5.04 25.65
N ALA A 872 10.51 5.21 26.06
CA ALA A 872 10.93 4.85 27.41
C ALA A 872 10.49 5.87 28.47
N CYS A 873 10.54 7.16 28.12
CA CYS A 873 10.31 8.26 29.07
C CYS A 873 8.83 8.71 29.14
N ASP A 874 8.08 8.60 28.05
CA ASP A 874 6.68 9.07 27.97
C ASP A 874 5.70 7.88 28.02
N GLU A 875 5.07 7.69 29.19
CA GLU A 875 4.02 6.69 29.37
C GLU A 875 2.78 6.97 28.51
N GLY A 876 2.40 8.25 28.34
CA GLY A 876 1.28 8.66 27.51
C GLY A 876 1.49 8.29 26.05
N PHE A 877 2.72 8.46 25.54
CA PHE A 877 3.12 8.03 24.20
C PHE A 877 3.02 6.51 24.03
N ARG A 878 3.53 5.72 24.98
CA ARG A 878 3.37 4.25 24.97
C ARG A 878 1.90 3.83 24.95
N ARG A 879 1.09 4.45 25.81
CA ARG A 879 -0.33 4.16 25.95
C ARG A 879 -1.11 4.51 24.68
N ARG A 880 -0.76 5.60 24.01
CA ARG A 880 -1.32 6.00 22.71
C ARG A 880 -1.04 4.96 21.63
N ILE A 881 0.22 4.49 21.52
CA ILE A 881 0.61 3.42 20.58
C ILE A 881 -0.19 2.15 20.84
N LEU A 882 -0.26 1.72 22.11
CA LEU A 882 -1.00 0.53 22.49
C LEU A 882 -2.51 0.68 22.20
N GLY A 883 -3.09 1.84 22.47
CA GLY A 883 -4.49 2.14 22.20
C GLY A 883 -4.84 2.02 20.72
N GLN A 884 -4.01 2.58 19.84
CA GLN A 884 -4.22 2.53 18.40
C GLN A 884 -4.02 1.11 17.82
N LEU A 885 -3.08 0.32 18.36
CA LEU A 885 -2.92 -1.09 17.97
C LEU A 885 -4.12 -1.94 18.44
N ASN A 886 -4.61 -1.73 19.66
CA ASN A 886 -5.80 -2.40 20.18
C ASN A 886 -7.05 -2.05 19.35
N ARG A 887 -7.17 -0.80 18.88
CA ARG A 887 -8.22 -0.37 17.95
C ARG A 887 -8.16 -1.17 16.64
N HIS A 888 -6.96 -1.34 16.09
CA HIS A 888 -6.74 -2.12 14.87
C HIS A 888 -7.15 -3.60 15.05
N GLU A 889 -6.70 -4.24 16.13
CA GLU A 889 -7.05 -5.65 16.42
C GLU A 889 -8.57 -5.84 16.57
N ARG A 890 -9.27 -4.91 17.23
CA ARG A 890 -10.75 -4.94 17.32
C ARG A 890 -11.39 -4.81 15.94
N ARG A 891 -10.83 -4.00 15.04
CA ARG A 891 -11.31 -3.87 13.66
C ARG A 891 -11.11 -5.17 12.89
N HIS A 892 -9.99 -5.86 13.08
CA HIS A 892 -9.76 -7.19 12.52
C HIS A 892 -10.76 -8.23 13.03
N ARG A 893 -11.18 -8.14 14.30
CA ARG A 893 -12.27 -8.98 14.84
C ARG A 893 -13.58 -8.76 14.08
N LEU A 894 -13.99 -7.51 13.86
CA LEU A 894 -15.16 -7.18 13.04
C LEU A 894 -15.02 -7.73 11.60
N ALA A 895 -13.84 -7.57 10.99
CA ALA A 895 -13.57 -8.11 9.65
C ALA A 895 -13.71 -9.65 9.60
N ARG A 896 -13.25 -10.37 10.62
CA ARG A 896 -13.43 -11.83 10.73
C ARG A 896 -14.90 -12.21 10.86
N THR A 897 -15.69 -11.44 11.62
CA THR A 897 -17.15 -11.67 11.75
C THR A 897 -17.86 -11.48 10.41
N VAL A 898 -17.48 -10.45 9.64
CA VAL A 898 -18.01 -10.26 8.28
C VAL A 898 -17.58 -11.42 7.37
N PHE A 899 -16.30 -11.79 7.39
CA PHE A 899 -15.72 -12.86 6.56
C PHE A 899 -15.96 -14.27 7.13
N HIS A 900 -17.22 -14.69 7.25
CA HIS A 900 -17.60 -15.96 7.89
C HIS A 900 -17.80 -17.14 6.93
N GLY A 901 -18.12 -16.87 5.65
CA GLY A 901 -18.40 -17.91 4.66
C GLY A 901 -17.20 -18.84 4.43
N ARG A 902 -17.47 -20.09 4.02
CA ARG A 902 -16.46 -21.13 3.74
C ARG A 902 -15.44 -21.29 4.87
N GLN A 903 -15.90 -21.28 6.13
CA GLN A 903 -15.05 -21.42 7.33
C GLN A 903 -13.96 -20.32 7.45
N GLY A 904 -14.17 -19.15 6.84
CA GLY A 904 -13.17 -18.08 6.80
C GLY A 904 -11.96 -18.38 5.91
N GLU A 905 -12.02 -19.43 5.08
CA GLU A 905 -10.95 -19.81 4.16
C GLU A 905 -11.04 -19.04 2.84
N LEU A 906 -9.92 -18.44 2.41
CA LEU A 906 -9.85 -17.74 1.14
C LEU A 906 -9.58 -18.72 0.00
N ARG A 907 -10.54 -18.89 -0.92
CA ARG A 907 -10.47 -19.88 -2.02
C ARG A 907 -10.14 -19.29 -3.39
N GLN A 908 -9.75 -18.02 -3.45
CA GLN A 908 -9.33 -17.38 -4.71
C GLN A 908 -7.91 -17.82 -5.09
N ARG A 909 -7.74 -18.24 -6.35
CA ARG A 909 -6.47 -18.79 -6.86
C ARG A 909 -5.45 -17.72 -7.25
N TYR A 910 -5.94 -16.62 -7.82
CA TYR A 910 -5.12 -15.53 -8.36
C TYR A 910 -5.07 -14.35 -7.40
N ARG A 911 -3.96 -13.62 -7.43
CA ARG A 911 -3.73 -12.45 -6.57
C ARG A 911 -4.79 -11.37 -6.76
N GLU A 912 -5.10 -11.00 -8.00
CA GLU A 912 -6.12 -9.99 -8.31
C GLU A 912 -7.47 -10.35 -7.68
N GLY A 913 -7.89 -11.62 -7.80
CA GLY A 913 -9.12 -12.09 -7.16
C GLY A 913 -9.07 -12.09 -5.63
N GLN A 914 -7.88 -12.28 -5.02
CA GLN A 914 -7.70 -12.14 -3.57
C GLN A 914 -7.76 -10.67 -3.15
N GLU A 915 -7.15 -9.77 -3.93
CA GLU A 915 -7.15 -8.31 -3.70
C GLU A 915 -8.56 -7.72 -3.83
N ASP A 916 -9.30 -8.08 -4.87
CA ASP A 916 -10.70 -7.65 -5.04
C ASP A 916 -11.58 -8.12 -3.87
N GLN A 917 -11.44 -9.38 -3.47
CA GLN A 917 -12.26 -9.94 -2.38
C GLN A 917 -11.94 -9.30 -1.03
N LEU A 918 -10.66 -9.14 -0.69
CA LEU A 918 -10.23 -8.54 0.56
C LEU A 918 -10.41 -7.01 0.57
N GLY A 919 -10.33 -6.37 -0.59
CA GLY A 919 -10.72 -4.98 -0.79
C GLY A 919 -12.22 -4.75 -0.55
N ALA A 920 -13.08 -5.65 -1.07
CA ALA A 920 -14.51 -5.63 -0.77
C ALA A 920 -14.79 -5.84 0.73
N LEU A 921 -14.07 -6.76 1.39
CA LEU A 921 -14.14 -6.93 2.84
C LEU A 921 -13.80 -5.62 3.57
N GLY A 922 -12.69 -4.97 3.22
CA GLY A 922 -12.29 -3.70 3.82
C GLY A 922 -13.32 -2.60 3.65
N LEU A 923 -13.94 -2.52 2.46
CA LEU A 923 -14.99 -1.57 2.16
C LEU A 923 -16.25 -1.82 3.00
N VAL A 924 -16.72 -3.07 3.10
CA VAL A 924 -17.91 -3.43 3.90
C VAL A 924 -17.66 -3.19 5.40
N VAL A 925 -16.46 -3.46 5.90
CA VAL A 925 -16.10 -3.12 7.29
C VAL A 925 -16.19 -1.61 7.52
N ASN A 926 -15.74 -0.79 6.58
CA ASN A 926 -15.87 0.67 6.67
C ASN A 926 -17.32 1.16 6.58
N VAL A 927 -18.16 0.50 5.78
CA VAL A 927 -19.61 0.74 5.74
C VAL A 927 -20.25 0.49 7.11
N VAL A 928 -19.91 -0.62 7.77
CA VAL A 928 -20.40 -0.94 9.13
C VAL A 928 -19.90 0.09 10.16
N VAL A 929 -18.62 0.46 10.11
CA VAL A 929 -18.04 1.49 10.99
C VAL A 929 -18.78 2.82 10.82
N LEU A 930 -19.01 3.26 9.58
CA LEU A 930 -19.71 4.51 9.30
C LEU A 930 -21.15 4.48 9.81
N TRP A 931 -21.88 3.41 9.53
CA TRP A 931 -23.26 3.25 10.01
C TRP A 931 -23.32 3.29 11.54
N ASN A 932 -22.45 2.52 12.22
CA ASN A 932 -22.38 2.55 13.67
C ASN A 932 -22.04 3.94 14.21
N THR A 933 -21.10 4.64 13.58
CA THR A 933 -20.72 6.00 14.01
C THR A 933 -21.90 6.97 13.90
N ILE A 934 -22.66 6.93 12.80
CA ILE A 934 -23.84 7.79 12.59
C ILE A 934 -24.91 7.53 13.66
N TYR A 935 -25.25 6.27 13.91
CA TYR A 935 -26.29 5.92 14.88
C TYR A 935 -25.86 6.11 16.32
N MET A 936 -24.57 5.91 16.64
CA MET A 936 -24.02 6.25 17.95
C MET A 936 -24.05 7.76 18.19
N ASP A 937 -23.72 8.58 17.18
CA ASP A 937 -23.78 10.05 17.28
C ASP A 937 -25.23 10.52 17.52
N ALA A 938 -26.20 9.94 16.82
CA ALA A 938 -27.62 10.18 17.05
C ALA A 938 -28.07 9.73 18.46
N ALA A 939 -27.61 8.58 18.94
CA ALA A 939 -27.92 8.09 20.28
C ALA A 939 -27.35 9.01 21.37
N LEU A 940 -26.15 9.56 21.17
CA LEU A 940 -25.55 10.54 22.07
C LEU A 940 -26.34 11.85 22.08
N ALA A 941 -26.81 12.31 20.92
CA ALA A 941 -27.66 13.49 20.82
C ALA A 941 -29.00 13.29 21.57
N GLN A 942 -29.63 12.12 21.42
CA GLN A 942 -30.84 11.76 22.14
C GLN A 942 -30.61 11.69 23.66
N LEU A 943 -29.55 11.02 24.12
CA LEU A 943 -29.22 10.93 25.55
C LEU A 943 -29.01 12.31 26.18
N ARG A 944 -28.34 13.23 25.47
CA ARG A 944 -28.18 14.62 25.91
C ARG A 944 -29.53 15.35 25.98
N ALA A 945 -30.42 15.13 25.01
CA ALA A 945 -31.77 15.70 25.00
C ALA A 945 -32.66 15.14 26.14
N GLU A 946 -32.46 13.88 26.53
CA GLU A 946 -33.12 13.23 27.67
C GLU A 946 -32.55 13.66 29.03
N GLY A 947 -31.55 14.56 29.06
CA GLY A 947 -30.93 15.07 30.28
C GLY A 947 -29.92 14.10 30.93
N VAL A 948 -29.50 13.05 30.23
CA VAL A 948 -28.45 12.14 30.71
C VAL A 948 -27.10 12.85 30.63
N ALA A 949 -26.33 12.82 31.73
CA ALA A 949 -24.99 13.38 31.77
C ALA A 949 -24.04 12.58 30.86
N VAL A 950 -23.62 13.18 29.75
CA VAL A 950 -22.67 12.60 28.78
C VAL A 950 -21.36 13.38 28.84
N TYR A 951 -20.32 12.78 29.41
CA TYR A 951 -18.99 13.40 29.52
C TYR A 951 -18.16 13.17 28.25
N ASP A 952 -17.50 14.21 27.74
CA ASP A 952 -16.68 14.10 26.52
C ASP A 952 -15.51 13.11 26.66
N ALA A 953 -14.95 12.98 27.87
CA ALA A 953 -13.93 11.98 28.18
C ALA A 953 -14.43 10.53 28.01
N ASP A 954 -15.72 10.27 28.26
CA ASP A 954 -16.33 8.96 28.07
C ASP A 954 -16.68 8.73 26.59
N VAL A 955 -17.15 9.78 25.89
CA VAL A 955 -17.43 9.76 24.45
C VAL A 955 -16.19 9.37 23.65
N ALA A 956 -15.02 9.95 23.97
CA ALA A 956 -13.74 9.63 23.34
C ALA A 956 -13.31 8.16 23.52
N ARG A 957 -13.90 7.43 24.50
CA ARG A 957 -13.62 6.02 24.81
C ARG A 957 -14.68 5.04 24.27
N LEU A 958 -15.65 5.54 23.51
CA LEU A 958 -16.60 4.71 22.74
C LEU A 958 -15.93 4.09 21.50
N SER A 959 -16.56 3.08 20.91
CA SER A 959 -16.00 2.35 19.78
C SER A 959 -17.11 1.94 18.79
N PRO A 960 -17.00 2.28 17.48
CA PRO A 960 -17.99 1.94 16.45
C PRO A 960 -17.87 0.50 15.96
N LEU A 961 -17.04 -0.34 16.60
CA LEU A 961 -16.75 -1.70 16.15
C LEU A 961 -17.72 -2.76 16.72
N GLY A 962 -18.77 -2.35 17.43
CA GLY A 962 -19.82 -3.25 17.92
C GLY A 962 -20.69 -3.80 16.78
N PHE A 963 -21.10 -5.06 16.85
CA PHE A 963 -21.87 -5.71 15.78
C PHE A 963 -22.98 -6.64 16.29
N ALA A 964 -23.31 -6.61 17.57
CA ALA A 964 -24.35 -7.48 18.15
C ALA A 964 -25.76 -7.17 17.63
N HIS A 965 -26.00 -5.92 17.21
CA HIS A 965 -27.26 -5.45 16.61
C HIS A 965 -27.34 -5.68 15.10
N ILE A 966 -26.29 -6.22 14.47
CA ILE A 966 -26.24 -6.44 13.03
C ILE A 966 -26.38 -7.93 12.75
N ASN A 967 -27.42 -8.30 12.00
CA ASN A 967 -27.56 -9.65 11.51
C ASN A 967 -26.66 -9.88 10.28
N MET A 968 -25.64 -10.71 10.48
CA MET A 968 -24.64 -11.06 9.45
C MET A 968 -24.95 -12.40 8.75
N LEU A 969 -25.92 -13.17 9.25
CA LEU A 969 -26.21 -14.55 8.83
C LEU A 969 -27.67 -14.69 8.35
N GLY A 970 -27.95 -15.71 7.52
CA GLY A 970 -29.31 -16.06 7.12
C GLY A 970 -29.78 -15.46 5.79
N ARG A 971 -31.06 -15.05 5.71
CA ARG A 971 -31.68 -14.56 4.46
C ARG A 971 -31.31 -13.10 4.22
N TYR A 972 -30.60 -12.84 3.13
CA TYR A 972 -30.25 -11.48 2.71
C TYR A 972 -31.43 -10.78 2.03
N ALA A 973 -32.02 -9.78 2.71
CA ALA A 973 -33.04 -8.90 2.16
C ALA A 973 -32.41 -7.59 1.65
N PHE A 974 -32.74 -7.20 0.41
CA PHE A 974 -32.29 -5.93 -0.18
C PHE A 974 -33.44 -4.92 -0.19
N THR A 975 -33.94 -4.61 0.99
CA THR A 975 -35.08 -3.70 1.19
C THR A 975 -34.66 -2.53 2.07
N LEU A 976 -35.01 -1.32 1.67
CA LEU A 976 -34.81 -0.12 2.48
C LEU A 976 -36.17 0.30 3.04
N PRO A 977 -36.31 0.55 4.35
CA PRO A 977 -37.50 1.19 4.89
C PRO A 977 -37.72 2.56 4.25
N ASP A 978 -38.97 2.94 3.98
CA ASP A 978 -39.31 4.20 3.27
C ASP A 978 -38.72 5.44 3.95
N ILE A 979 -38.69 5.47 5.28
CA ILE A 979 -38.07 6.56 6.06
C ILE A 979 -36.57 6.73 5.70
N VAL A 980 -35.84 5.62 5.55
CA VAL A 980 -34.42 5.62 5.21
C VAL A 980 -34.23 5.99 3.75
N ALA A 981 -35.13 5.56 2.88
CA ALA A 981 -35.11 5.95 1.46
C ALA A 981 -35.30 7.47 1.26
N ARG A 982 -35.99 8.15 2.19
CA ARG A 982 -36.09 9.62 2.24
C ARG A 982 -34.88 10.33 2.87
N GLY A 983 -33.89 9.57 3.33
CA GLY A 983 -32.66 10.09 3.95
C GLY A 983 -32.74 10.26 5.48
N GLU A 984 -33.87 9.95 6.10
CA GLU A 984 -34.06 10.00 7.55
C GLU A 984 -33.31 8.85 8.25
N LEU A 985 -33.07 8.98 9.57
CA LEU A 985 -32.53 7.88 10.38
C LEU A 985 -33.63 6.88 10.75
N ARG A 986 -33.25 5.62 10.95
CA ARG A 986 -34.13 4.66 11.64
C ARG A 986 -34.41 5.15 13.06
N PRO A 987 -35.61 4.91 13.60
CA PRO A 987 -35.89 5.17 15.00
C PRO A 987 -34.88 4.45 15.88
N LEU A 988 -34.34 5.15 16.88
CA LEU A 988 -33.53 4.51 17.91
C LEU A 988 -34.43 3.61 18.75
N ARG A 989 -33.88 2.50 19.25
CA ARG A 989 -34.62 1.58 20.10
C ARG A 989 -34.88 2.23 21.45
N ASP A 990 -36.11 2.11 21.93
CA ASP A 990 -36.46 2.52 23.28
C ASP A 990 -36.08 1.40 24.27
N PRO A 991 -35.15 1.63 25.21
CA PRO A 991 -34.80 0.64 26.23
C PRO A 991 -35.96 0.34 27.20
N ALA A 992 -37.00 1.18 27.29
CA ALA A 992 -38.15 0.99 28.16
C ALA A 992 -39.22 0.03 27.57
N LEU A 993 -39.18 -0.20 26.26
CA LEU A 993 -40.04 -1.17 25.59
C LEU A 993 -39.29 -2.52 25.54
N HIS A 994 -39.69 -3.49 26.36
CA HIS A 994 -39.19 -4.85 26.21
C HIS A 994 -39.71 -5.45 24.90
N ASP A 995 -38.78 -5.92 24.05
CA ASP A 995 -39.10 -6.70 22.85
C ASP A 995 -39.66 -8.07 23.29
N ASP A 996 -40.98 -8.25 23.25
CA ASP A 996 -41.60 -9.58 23.26
C ASP A 996 -41.36 -10.24 21.89
N GLY A 997 -40.35 -11.11 21.80
CA GLY A 997 -40.16 -12.10 20.71
C GLY A 997 -39.09 -11.81 19.69
#